data_AF-A0A5D3BE49-F1
#
_entry.id   AF-A0A5D3BE49-F1
#
_cell.length_a   1.000
_cell.length_b   1.000
_cell.length_c   1.000
_cell.angle_alpha   90.00
_cell.angle_beta   90.00
_cell.angle_gamma   90.00
#
_symmetry.space_group_name_H-M   'P 1'
#
loop_
_entity.id
_entity.type
_entity.pdbx_description
1 polymer ?
#
loop_
_entity_poly.entity_id
_entity_poly.type
_entity_poly.pdbx_seq_one_letter_code
_entity_poly.pdbx_strand_id
1 'polypeptide(L)'
;MATMASFFLFFPIPTINACTKSSPLIPLHRFILPQSLNFCPFPSRFHSLLTSSHFLPLASISHDALPFSDDTPEEDPLQSLAEAQLAVSEYLQRFGVSEDESVSIASNSPRFLKMLVDAVRELDETSMWVSWSKERGELDGFGFKEKVALMAMEKGDCGQVAFLESVGMNLSSAMNVARYLSGEMLPSLIYKVKYMKELFFSGSGDGKLIGKNARRMMTNLSIPPDDDVQQTLSFFEKIEARRGGLDMLSSSEESFRLLLESFPRMLLLSVESHVKPMVEFLEKISIPKERMRSIFLLFPPVIFFDTEVLKSRIMAFEEVGVEVTVVGKLLIKYPWIMSNCIDGNLKQIISFFELEKASIENLPFNGFVWEGAKVKGDNTRYLFSFLLPLWFKLPFIFVLSIHILFLFIPSSSHSVFLFAFPELNFYGVPNASIINAISSWPLILGSSTSKLQLMVDRFDGLGVRSKKLGQVIATSPQILLLEPQEFLQVVSFLEEVGFDKESVGRIIARCPEISATSIEKTLKRKLEFLISIGVSKTHLPRAIKKYPELLVSDPHKTLLPRIRYLRQRGLSERDIASMVGRFSPLLGYSIEEVLRPKLDFLVNIMEKPIKEVVDYPSLKDMLGKNDEEFSVAFLNYKRTAEHLRPPT
;
A
#
# COMPACT_ATOMS: atom_id res chain seq x y z
N MET A 1 -40.09 51.05 -29.53
CA MET A 1 -39.75 50.90 -28.10
C MET A 1 -38.33 50.35 -28.06
N ALA A 2 -37.29 51.19 -28.02
CA ALA A 2 -36.78 51.88 -26.82
C ALA A 2 -36.51 50.84 -25.70
N THR A 3 -35.32 50.66 -25.12
CA THR A 3 -34.12 51.50 -25.05
C THR A 3 -32.95 50.65 -24.51
N MET A 4 -31.74 51.15 -24.71
CA MET A 4 -30.43 50.70 -24.22
C MET A 4 -30.35 50.26 -22.74
N ALA A 5 -29.38 49.41 -22.39
CA ALA A 5 -28.16 49.82 -21.65
C ALA A 5 -27.27 48.62 -21.29
N SER A 6 -26.04 48.69 -21.79
CA SER A 6 -24.86 47.89 -21.40
C SER A 6 -24.33 48.33 -20.03
N PHE A 7 -23.71 47.43 -19.29
CA PHE A 7 -22.55 47.76 -18.45
C PHE A 7 -21.58 46.56 -18.41
N PHE A 8 -20.52 46.68 -19.20
CA PHE A 8 -19.24 46.02 -18.97
C PHE A 8 -18.45 46.90 -18.01
N LEU A 9 -17.78 46.30 -17.01
CA LEU A 9 -16.49 46.80 -16.56
C LEU A 9 -15.51 45.65 -16.28
N PHE A 10 -14.29 45.94 -16.70
CA PHE A 10 -13.11 45.12 -16.91
C PHE A 10 -12.31 44.76 -15.63
N PHE A 11 -11.46 43.73 -15.81
CA PHE A 11 -10.12 43.47 -15.20
C PHE A 11 -10.04 42.99 -13.73
N PRO A 12 -8.93 42.34 -13.28
CA PRO A 12 -7.78 41.76 -14.01
C PRO A 12 -7.28 40.37 -13.50
N ILE A 13 -6.36 39.79 -14.28
CA ILE A 13 -5.37 38.78 -13.86
C ILE A 13 -4.44 39.38 -12.78
N PRO A 14 -3.94 38.60 -11.81
CA PRO A 14 -2.53 38.78 -11.42
C PRO A 14 -1.72 37.48 -11.35
N THR A 15 -0.63 37.54 -12.09
CA THR A 15 0.74 37.08 -11.84
C THR A 15 1.10 36.43 -10.50
N ILE A 16 1.90 35.37 -10.66
CA ILE A 16 2.79 34.72 -9.70
C ILE A 16 3.77 35.73 -9.09
N ASN A 17 3.86 35.77 -7.75
CA ASN A 17 5.10 36.05 -7.03
C ASN A 17 5.07 35.50 -5.59
N ALA A 18 6.27 35.18 -5.11
CA ALA A 18 6.58 34.44 -3.89
C ALA A 18 6.34 35.20 -2.56
N CYS A 19 6.48 34.42 -1.47
CA CYS A 19 6.79 34.76 -0.06
C CYS A 19 5.68 34.72 1.02
N THR A 20 5.90 33.77 1.95
CA THR A 20 5.81 33.84 3.44
C THR A 20 4.48 33.95 4.20
N LYS A 21 4.32 32.94 5.08
CA LYS A 21 3.79 32.91 6.46
C LYS A 21 2.28 33.09 6.75
N SER A 22 1.86 32.16 7.60
CA SER A 22 0.80 32.17 8.62
C SER A 22 -0.66 32.01 8.17
N SER A 23 -1.28 30.96 8.69
CA SER A 23 -2.73 30.73 8.68
C SER A 23 -3.20 30.46 10.11
N PRO A 24 -4.47 30.75 10.44
CA PRO A 24 -4.89 31.13 11.79
C PRO A 24 -5.52 29.98 12.59
N LEU A 25 -5.50 30.14 13.91
CA LEU A 25 -6.18 29.30 14.91
C LEU A 25 -7.69 29.60 14.93
N ILE A 26 -8.51 28.54 14.93
CA ILE A 26 -9.95 28.57 15.27
C ILE A 26 -10.13 27.74 16.56
N PRO A 27 -10.95 28.18 17.53
CA PRO A 27 -10.87 27.73 18.92
C PRO A 27 -11.73 26.48 19.20
N LEU A 28 -11.19 25.55 19.98
CA LEU A 28 -11.93 24.41 20.51
C LEU A 28 -12.70 24.81 21.78
N HIS A 29 -14.00 24.54 21.73
CA HIS A 29 -14.99 24.73 22.79
C HIS A 29 -14.61 24.00 24.09
N ARG A 30 -14.72 24.73 25.22
CA ARG A 30 -14.69 24.20 26.58
C ARG A 30 -15.88 23.25 26.82
N PHE A 31 -15.60 22.04 27.30
CA PHE A 31 -16.59 21.20 27.99
C PHE A 31 -16.13 20.95 29.43
N ILE A 32 -17.10 21.02 30.33
CA ILE A 32 -16.99 21.09 31.78
C ILE A 32 -16.83 19.67 32.35
N LEU A 33 -15.83 19.47 33.23
CA LEU A 33 -15.60 18.25 34.01
C LEU A 33 -16.57 18.16 35.21
N PRO A 34 -17.12 16.99 35.57
CA PRO A 34 -17.59 16.75 36.92
C PRO A 34 -16.42 16.33 37.82
N GLN A 35 -16.34 16.98 38.99
CA GLN A 35 -15.41 16.64 40.08
C GLN A 35 -15.91 15.41 40.85
N SER A 36 -14.98 14.54 41.25
CA SER A 36 -14.70 14.17 42.65
C SER A 36 -14.17 12.73 42.77
N LEU A 37 -12.92 12.60 43.22
CA LEU A 37 -12.50 11.56 44.16
C LEU A 37 -11.41 12.19 45.05
N ASN A 38 -11.60 12.08 46.37
CA ASN A 38 -10.88 12.78 47.41
C ASN A 38 -9.40 12.34 47.51
N PHE A 39 -8.49 13.30 47.36
CA PHE A 39 -7.12 13.22 47.89
C PHE A 39 -6.86 14.44 48.79
N CYS A 40 -6.06 14.23 49.84
CA CYS A 40 -5.71 15.22 50.84
C CYS A 40 -5.17 16.53 50.23
N PRO A 41 -5.42 17.70 50.85
CA PRO A 41 -5.01 18.98 50.29
C PRO A 41 -3.50 19.19 50.52
N PHE A 42 -2.72 19.30 49.45
CA PHE A 42 -1.32 19.76 49.50
C PHE A 42 -1.18 21.17 48.89
N PRO A 43 -0.17 21.97 49.29
CA PRO A 43 -0.13 23.41 49.02
C PRO A 43 -0.03 23.76 47.53
N SER A 44 -0.93 24.64 47.07
CA SER A 44 -1.10 25.07 45.68
C SER A 44 0.02 25.94 45.09
N ARG A 45 1.13 26.18 45.80
CA ARG A 45 2.22 27.08 45.39
C ARG A 45 3.35 26.45 44.56
N PHE A 46 3.43 25.12 44.46
CA PHE A 46 4.58 24.44 43.86
C PHE A 46 4.32 23.74 42.52
N HIS A 47 3.05 23.66 42.11
CA HIS A 47 2.66 23.11 40.82
C HIS A 47 3.35 23.81 39.64
N SER A 48 3.84 25.05 39.76
CA SER A 48 4.51 25.79 38.68
C SER A 48 5.96 25.35 38.40
N LEU A 49 6.69 24.83 39.39
CA LEU A 49 8.11 24.46 39.22
C LEU A 49 8.26 23.15 38.45
N LEU A 50 7.42 22.16 38.74
CA LEU A 50 7.43 20.85 38.07
C LEU A 50 6.68 20.84 36.71
N THR A 51 6.01 21.94 36.35
CA THR A 51 5.25 22.08 35.09
C THR A 51 5.85 23.08 34.10
N SER A 52 6.87 23.87 34.48
CA SER A 52 7.50 24.84 33.60
C SER A 52 8.41 24.18 32.57
N SER A 53 8.08 24.31 31.29
CA SER A 53 8.90 23.90 30.15
C SER A 53 9.91 24.95 29.69
N HIS A 54 10.20 25.96 30.50
CA HIS A 54 11.09 27.06 30.12
C HIS A 54 12.25 27.20 31.12
N PHE A 55 13.42 26.74 30.70
CA PHE A 55 14.70 27.22 31.22
C PHE A 55 14.77 28.74 30.96
N LEU A 56 14.76 29.55 32.01
CA LEU A 56 15.12 30.97 31.95
C LEU A 56 16.37 31.19 32.79
N PRO A 57 17.37 31.96 32.29
CA PRO A 57 18.59 32.25 33.02
C PRO A 57 18.30 33.31 34.09
N LEU A 58 18.55 32.99 35.37
CA LEU A 58 18.45 33.98 36.44
C LEU A 58 19.74 34.78 36.56
N ALA A 59 19.58 36.09 36.41
CA ALA A 59 20.60 37.10 36.65
C ALA A 59 20.85 37.27 38.16
N SER A 60 22.13 37.51 38.46
CA SER A 60 22.74 38.08 39.67
C SER A 60 21.81 38.57 40.78
N ILE A 61 21.86 37.92 41.94
CA ILE A 61 21.55 38.52 43.24
C ILE A 61 22.73 38.31 44.17
N SER A 62 23.12 39.40 44.80
CA SER A 62 24.30 39.64 45.64
C SER A 62 24.36 38.79 46.90
N HIS A 63 25.59 38.39 47.23
CA HIS A 63 26.03 37.77 48.47
C HIS A 63 25.63 38.58 49.71
N ASP A 64 25.07 37.90 50.71
CA ASP A 64 25.39 38.17 52.11
C ASP A 64 25.58 36.83 52.83
N ALA A 65 26.76 36.68 53.41
CA ALA A 65 27.28 35.45 53.99
C ALA A 65 26.83 35.27 55.45
N LEU A 66 26.36 34.07 55.78
CA LEU A 66 26.29 33.54 57.14
C LEU A 66 26.96 32.15 57.17
N PRO A 67 27.61 31.77 58.28
CA PRO A 67 28.64 30.75 58.27
C PRO A 67 28.07 29.34 58.11
N PHE A 68 28.59 28.64 57.10
CA PHE A 68 28.39 27.22 56.85
C PHE A 68 28.92 26.39 58.03
N SER A 69 28.06 25.57 58.64
CA SER A 69 28.49 24.33 59.26
C SER A 69 28.78 23.34 58.14
N ASP A 70 30.08 23.18 57.89
CA ASP A 70 30.69 22.26 56.94
C ASP A 70 30.53 20.82 57.45
N ASP A 71 29.38 20.20 57.14
CA ASP A 71 29.12 18.77 57.32
C ASP A 71 28.08 18.33 56.27
N THR A 72 28.40 18.48 54.99
CA THR A 72 27.76 17.70 53.93
C THR A 72 28.87 16.90 53.24
N PRO A 73 28.86 15.56 53.29
CA PRO A 73 29.84 14.77 52.56
C PRO A 73 29.75 15.14 51.08
N GLU A 74 30.89 15.35 50.41
CA GLU A 74 30.93 15.35 48.95
C GLU A 74 30.37 14.01 48.47
N GLU A 75 29.08 13.98 48.13
CA GLU A 75 28.39 12.77 47.70
C GLU A 75 29.02 12.28 46.39
N ASP A 76 29.58 11.07 46.40
CA ASP A 76 30.09 10.43 45.19
C ASP A 76 28.96 10.39 44.13
N PRO A 77 29.15 11.00 42.94
CA PRO A 77 28.16 11.00 41.87
C PRO A 77 27.66 9.60 41.49
N LEU A 78 28.49 8.57 41.63
CA LEU A 78 28.11 7.18 41.35
C LEU A 78 27.22 6.60 42.45
N GLN A 79 27.47 6.97 43.71
CA GLN A 79 26.68 6.51 44.86
C GLN A 79 25.30 7.17 44.88
N SER A 80 25.22 8.48 44.58
CA SER A 80 23.93 9.18 44.45
C SER A 80 23.05 8.60 43.32
N LEU A 81 23.62 8.15 42.21
CA LEU A 81 22.85 7.53 41.12
C LEU A 81 22.27 6.16 41.54
N ALA A 82 23.05 5.34 42.24
CA ALA A 82 22.60 4.04 42.74
C ALA A 82 21.49 4.18 43.78
N GLU A 83 21.61 5.16 44.69
CA GLU A 83 20.56 5.47 45.67
C GLU A 83 19.28 6.00 45.01
N ALA A 84 19.40 6.86 43.99
CA ALA A 84 18.26 7.34 43.22
C ALA A 84 17.55 6.22 42.45
N GLN A 85 18.32 5.28 41.86
CA GLN A 85 17.77 4.09 41.20
C GLN A 85 16.99 3.21 42.18
N LEU A 86 17.55 2.97 43.38
CA LEU A 86 16.90 2.21 44.44
C LEU A 86 15.60 2.90 44.90
N ALA A 87 15.63 4.22 45.10
CA ALA A 87 14.46 5.01 45.46
C ALA A 87 13.32 4.88 44.43
N VAL A 88 13.64 4.99 43.14
CA VAL A 88 12.65 4.84 42.06
C VAL A 88 12.15 3.40 41.96
N SER A 89 13.01 2.39 42.12
CA SER A 89 12.59 0.99 42.15
C SER A 89 11.58 0.73 43.28
N GLU A 90 11.88 1.15 44.52
CA GLU A 90 10.95 1.02 45.65
C GLU A 90 9.64 1.78 45.44
N TYR A 91 9.71 2.98 44.84
CA TYR A 91 8.53 3.74 44.46
C TYR A 91 7.64 2.97 43.47
N LEU A 92 8.22 2.36 42.43
CA LEU A 92 7.47 1.58 41.44
C LEU A 92 6.83 0.33 42.06
N GLN A 93 7.51 -0.33 43.00
CA GLN A 93 6.98 -1.50 43.72
C GLN A 93 5.69 -1.18 44.50
N ARG A 94 5.54 0.06 45.02
CA ARG A 94 4.31 0.51 45.69
C ARG A 94 3.08 0.49 44.77
N PHE A 95 3.27 0.53 43.46
CA PHE A 95 2.19 0.41 42.46
C PHE A 95 1.99 -1.02 41.93
N GLY A 96 2.60 -2.02 42.58
CA GLY A 96 2.42 -3.43 42.25
C GLY A 96 3.34 -3.96 41.16
N VAL A 97 4.43 -3.25 40.85
CA VAL A 97 5.49 -3.74 39.94
C VAL A 97 6.40 -4.72 40.69
N SER A 98 6.79 -5.82 40.04
CA SER A 98 7.73 -6.79 40.64
C SER A 98 9.11 -6.16 40.86
N GLU A 99 9.88 -6.71 41.80
CA GLU A 99 11.22 -6.21 42.13
C GLU A 99 12.13 -6.16 40.89
N ASP A 100 12.30 -7.28 40.19
CA ASP A 100 13.13 -7.37 38.97
C ASP A 100 12.73 -6.34 37.90
N GLU A 101 11.42 -6.17 37.68
CA GLU A 101 10.91 -5.25 36.68
C GLU A 101 11.09 -3.79 37.11
N SER A 102 10.90 -3.48 38.39
CA SER A 102 11.11 -2.14 38.93
C SER A 102 12.57 -1.70 38.84
N VAL A 103 13.52 -2.62 39.11
CA VAL A 103 14.96 -2.38 38.97
C VAL A 103 15.31 -2.13 37.51
N SER A 104 14.80 -2.96 36.60
CA SER A 104 15.00 -2.79 35.15
C SER A 104 14.43 -1.46 34.64
N ILE A 105 13.25 -1.03 35.11
CA ILE A 105 12.66 0.26 34.71
C ILE A 105 13.51 1.41 35.22
N ALA A 106 13.92 1.38 36.50
CA ALA A 106 14.75 2.42 37.09
C ALA A 106 16.10 2.54 36.36
N SER A 107 16.78 1.41 36.08
CA SER A 107 18.06 1.42 35.36
C SER A 107 17.95 1.96 33.92
N ASN A 108 16.79 1.78 33.29
CA ASN A 108 16.54 2.20 31.90
C ASN A 108 15.84 3.57 31.79
N SER A 109 15.69 4.34 32.88
CA SER A 109 15.07 5.67 32.88
C SER A 109 16.02 6.80 33.38
N PRO A 110 17.19 6.98 32.76
CA PRO A 110 18.22 7.87 33.26
C PRO A 110 17.83 9.36 33.23
N ARG A 111 16.97 9.81 32.30
CA ARG A 111 16.57 11.22 32.25
C ARG A 111 15.51 11.54 33.29
N PHE A 112 14.61 10.61 33.57
CA PHE A 112 13.66 10.70 34.67
C PHE A 112 14.40 10.75 36.02
N LEU A 113 15.37 9.85 36.23
CA LEU A 113 16.23 9.89 37.42
C LEU A 113 16.95 11.23 37.55
N LYS A 114 17.58 11.71 36.48
CA LYS A 114 18.26 13.00 36.47
C LYS A 114 17.31 14.15 36.83
N MET A 115 16.10 14.17 36.25
CA MET A 115 15.09 15.18 36.56
C MET A 115 14.72 15.19 38.06
N LEU A 116 14.59 14.01 38.69
CA LEU A 116 14.31 13.94 40.12
C LEU A 116 15.50 14.42 40.96
N VAL A 117 16.71 13.99 40.64
CA VAL A 117 17.94 14.40 41.36
C VAL A 117 18.19 15.90 41.24
N ASP A 118 18.03 16.47 40.04
CA ASP A 118 18.18 17.91 39.81
C ASP A 118 17.14 18.69 40.64
N ALA A 119 15.90 18.19 40.74
CA ALA A 119 14.86 18.81 41.57
C ALA A 119 15.12 18.68 43.08
N VAL A 120 15.72 17.58 43.54
CA VAL A 120 16.18 17.44 44.94
C VAL A 120 17.26 18.48 45.25
N ARG A 121 18.25 18.63 44.36
CA ARG A 121 19.34 19.60 44.49
C ARG A 121 18.84 21.03 44.54
N GLU A 122 17.91 21.41 43.67
CA GLU A 122 17.29 22.74 43.67
C GLU A 122 16.56 23.03 45.00
N LEU A 123 15.87 22.04 45.57
CA LEU A 123 15.20 22.18 46.86
C LEU A 123 16.17 22.20 48.05
N ASP A 124 17.32 21.54 47.94
CA ASP A 124 18.41 21.62 48.92
C ASP A 124 19.06 23.00 48.92
N GLU A 125 19.35 23.56 47.75
CA GLU A 125 19.89 24.93 47.59
C GLU A 125 18.93 25.99 48.18
N THR A 126 17.63 25.78 48.05
CA THR A 126 16.60 26.70 48.55
C THR A 126 16.16 26.41 49.99
N SER A 127 16.76 25.42 50.67
CA SER A 127 16.43 25.00 52.05
C SER A 127 14.95 24.65 52.28
N MET A 128 14.22 24.26 51.23
CA MET A 128 12.76 24.03 51.29
C MET A 128 12.41 22.69 51.93
N TRP A 129 13.34 21.73 51.97
CA TRP A 129 13.17 20.44 52.63
C TRP A 129 12.85 20.55 54.13
N VAL A 130 13.36 21.59 54.80
CA VAL A 130 13.07 21.86 56.22
C VAL A 130 11.61 22.25 56.44
N SER A 131 10.97 22.84 55.42
CA SER A 131 9.53 23.14 55.48
C SER A 131 8.71 21.87 55.24
N TRP A 132 9.13 21.03 54.30
CA TRP A 132 8.51 19.73 54.03
C TRP A 132 8.61 18.75 55.22
N SER A 133 9.73 18.71 55.93
CA SER A 133 9.90 17.83 57.10
C SER A 133 8.98 18.24 58.25
N LYS A 134 8.83 19.56 58.48
CA LYS A 134 7.89 20.11 59.46
C LYS A 134 6.43 19.83 59.12
N GLU A 135 6.04 19.92 57.85
CA GLU A 135 4.68 19.62 57.41
C GLU A 135 4.32 18.13 57.55
N ARG A 136 5.30 17.23 57.37
CA ARG A 136 5.11 15.78 57.51
C ARG A 136 5.40 15.21 58.91
N GLY A 137 5.85 16.05 59.84
CA GLY A 137 6.13 15.64 61.22
C GLY A 137 7.41 14.81 61.38
N GLU A 138 8.35 14.90 60.43
CA GLU A 138 9.64 14.20 60.48
C GLU A 138 10.70 15.05 61.18
N LEU A 139 11.25 14.52 62.28
CA LEU A 139 12.14 15.24 63.19
C LEU A 139 13.62 15.18 62.78
N ASP A 140 14.04 14.13 62.06
CA ASP A 140 15.47 13.86 61.73
C ASP A 140 15.87 14.30 60.31
N GLY A 141 14.96 14.91 59.55
CA GLY A 141 15.19 15.27 58.14
C GLY A 141 15.20 14.06 57.20
N PHE A 142 15.13 14.31 55.90
CA PHE A 142 15.09 13.26 54.88
C PHE A 142 16.50 12.94 54.37
N GLY A 143 16.86 11.66 54.25
CA GLY A 143 18.03 11.20 53.50
C GLY A 143 17.83 11.38 51.99
N PHE A 144 18.93 11.37 51.21
CA PHE A 144 18.89 11.60 49.76
C PHE A 144 17.93 10.66 49.03
N LYS A 145 17.99 9.36 49.32
CA LYS A 145 17.07 8.34 48.80
C LYS A 145 15.59 8.68 49.07
N GLU A 146 15.26 9.11 50.29
CA GLU A 146 13.89 9.47 50.67
C GLU A 146 13.42 10.73 49.95
N LYS A 147 14.29 11.75 49.82
CA LYS A 147 14.01 12.96 49.04
C LYS A 147 13.67 12.61 47.59
N VAL A 148 14.44 11.74 46.94
CA VAL A 148 14.18 11.30 45.56
C VAL A 148 12.84 10.56 45.46
N ALA A 149 12.53 9.66 46.40
CA ALA A 149 11.25 8.95 46.42
C ALA A 149 10.06 9.91 46.59
N LEU A 150 10.18 10.94 47.44
CA LEU A 150 9.16 11.96 47.63
C LEU A 150 8.96 12.82 46.37
N MET A 151 10.04 13.17 45.67
CA MET A 151 9.93 13.89 44.39
C MET A 151 9.21 13.08 43.32
N ALA A 152 9.45 11.76 43.28
CA ALA A 152 8.70 10.86 42.39
C ALA A 152 7.21 10.81 42.75
N MET A 153 6.87 10.85 44.05
CA MET A 153 5.48 10.89 44.52
C MET A 153 4.76 12.18 44.13
N GLU A 154 5.42 13.33 44.33
CA GLU A 154 4.85 14.66 44.01
C GLU A 154 4.53 14.81 42.52
N LYS A 155 5.26 14.08 41.67
CA LYS A 155 5.04 14.07 40.22
C LYS A 155 3.65 13.55 39.83
N GLY A 156 3.04 12.69 40.66
CA GLY A 156 1.66 12.22 40.50
C GLY A 156 1.41 11.38 39.24
N ASP A 157 2.45 10.85 38.61
CA ASP A 157 2.37 10.06 37.37
C ASP A 157 2.33 8.54 37.61
N CYS A 158 2.29 8.11 38.87
CA CYS A 158 2.24 6.71 39.28
C CYS A 158 3.33 5.83 38.62
N GLY A 159 4.51 6.40 38.37
CA GLY A 159 5.64 5.72 37.72
C GLY A 159 5.50 5.50 36.22
N GLN A 160 4.48 6.06 35.57
CA GLN A 160 4.26 5.90 34.13
C GLN A 160 5.35 6.58 33.30
N VAL A 161 5.88 7.74 33.70
CA VAL A 161 6.94 8.43 32.94
C VAL A 161 8.24 7.62 32.97
N ALA A 162 8.63 7.11 34.14
CA ALA A 162 9.78 6.22 34.29
C ALA A 162 9.64 4.98 33.39
N PHE A 163 8.48 4.34 33.41
CA PHE A 163 8.21 3.18 32.56
C PHE A 163 8.27 3.51 31.06
N LEU A 164 7.61 4.58 30.62
CA LEU A 164 7.61 4.98 29.20
C LEU A 164 9.02 5.36 28.71
N GLU A 165 9.84 6.00 29.55
CA GLU A 165 11.25 6.22 29.22
C GLU A 165 12.02 4.90 29.10
N SER A 166 11.80 3.95 30.02
CA SER A 166 12.44 2.62 29.96
C SER A 166 12.09 1.82 28.70
N VAL A 167 10.94 2.11 28.08
CA VAL A 167 10.51 1.54 26.81
C VAL A 167 11.20 2.20 25.60
N GLY A 168 11.91 3.31 25.83
CA GLY A 168 12.75 4.02 24.87
C GLY A 168 12.30 5.46 24.60
N MET A 169 11.15 5.91 25.12
CA MET A 169 10.66 7.28 24.86
C MET A 169 11.61 8.32 25.43
N ASN A 170 11.72 9.48 24.78
CA ASN A 170 12.36 10.62 25.43
C ASN A 170 11.46 11.16 26.56
N LEU A 171 12.05 11.88 27.51
CA LEU A 171 11.33 12.37 28.70
C LEU A 171 10.10 13.22 28.34
N SER A 172 10.18 14.10 27.34
CA SER A 172 9.05 14.96 26.93
C SER A 172 7.89 14.15 26.30
N SER A 173 8.21 13.18 25.44
CA SER A 173 7.23 12.26 24.87
C SER A 173 6.59 11.42 25.96
N ALA A 174 7.39 10.86 26.87
CA ALA A 174 6.92 10.06 28.00
C ALA A 174 5.96 10.85 28.89
N MET A 175 6.32 12.09 29.26
CA MET A 175 5.45 12.99 30.02
C MET A 175 4.14 13.30 29.28
N ASN A 176 4.20 13.57 27.97
CA ASN A 176 3.01 13.85 27.18
C ASN A 176 2.07 12.64 27.13
N VAL A 177 2.61 11.45 26.88
CA VAL A 177 1.84 10.21 26.80
C VAL A 177 1.27 9.81 28.16
N ALA A 178 2.04 9.94 29.24
CA ALA A 178 1.58 9.65 30.60
C ALA A 178 0.33 10.46 31.00
N ARG A 179 0.22 11.73 30.55
CA ARG A 179 -0.99 12.54 30.80
C ARG A 179 -2.26 11.92 30.21
N TYR A 180 -2.16 11.19 29.10
CA TYR A 180 -3.31 10.49 28.51
C TYR A 180 -3.62 9.16 29.22
N LEU A 181 -2.67 8.63 29.98
CA LEU A 181 -2.76 7.32 30.65
C LEU A 181 -3.10 7.44 32.14
N SER A 182 -3.52 8.61 32.63
CA SER A 182 -3.75 8.85 34.06
C SER A 182 -4.73 7.88 34.73
N GLY A 183 -5.62 7.25 33.95
CA GLY A 183 -6.56 6.22 34.44
C GLY A 183 -6.04 4.78 34.40
N GLU A 184 -4.83 4.54 33.88
CA GLU A 184 -4.25 3.21 33.71
C GLU A 184 -3.34 2.81 34.88
N MET A 185 -3.53 1.59 35.37
CA MET A 185 -2.65 1.01 36.39
C MET A 185 -1.31 0.63 35.76
N LEU A 186 -0.20 0.95 36.44
CA LEU A 186 1.15 0.69 35.92
C LEU A 186 1.41 -0.78 35.55
N PRO A 187 1.02 -1.80 36.35
CA PRO A 187 1.19 -3.21 35.95
C PRO A 187 0.39 -3.61 34.71
N SER A 188 -0.82 -3.05 34.53
CA SER A 188 -1.64 -3.25 33.33
C SER A 188 -0.94 -2.66 32.10
N LEU A 189 -0.41 -1.44 32.22
CA LEU A 189 0.32 -0.77 31.15
C LEU A 189 1.59 -1.53 30.75
N ILE A 190 2.33 -2.05 31.73
CA ILE A 190 3.49 -2.91 31.51
C ILE A 190 3.12 -4.16 30.70
N TYR A 191 2.09 -4.89 31.14
CA TYR A 191 1.60 -6.08 30.45
C TYR A 191 1.18 -5.77 29.01
N LYS A 192 0.45 -4.67 28.80
CA LYS A 192 0.03 -4.20 27.47
C LYS A 192 1.21 -3.96 26.55
N VAL A 193 2.22 -3.23 27.02
CA VAL A 193 3.42 -2.92 26.22
C VAL A 193 4.21 -4.20 25.90
N LYS A 194 4.38 -5.11 26.87
CA LYS A 194 5.03 -6.41 26.64
C LYS A 194 4.28 -7.21 25.56
N TYR A 195 2.96 -7.32 25.67
CA TYR A 195 2.12 -8.01 24.69
C TYR A 195 2.22 -7.37 23.29
N MET A 196 2.20 -6.04 23.18
CA MET A 196 2.34 -5.35 21.90
C MET A 196 3.74 -5.52 21.30
N LYS A 197 4.80 -5.47 22.11
CA LYS A 197 6.17 -5.76 21.64
C LYS A 197 6.26 -7.17 21.08
N GLU A 198 5.68 -8.14 21.76
CA GLU A 198 5.61 -9.52 21.27
C GLU A 198 4.80 -9.60 19.95
N LEU A 199 3.62 -8.99 19.89
CA LEU A 199 2.76 -9.01 18.70
C LEU A 199 3.42 -8.38 17.46
N PHE A 200 4.16 -7.28 17.63
CA PHE A 200 4.73 -6.52 16.50
C PHE A 200 6.18 -6.90 16.16
N PHE A 201 6.97 -7.40 17.11
CA PHE A 201 8.42 -7.54 16.96
C PHE A 201 8.98 -8.95 17.27
N SER A 202 8.16 -9.95 17.59
CA SER A 202 8.65 -11.31 17.92
C SER A 202 9.18 -12.16 16.75
N GLY A 203 9.07 -11.72 15.49
CA GLY A 203 9.53 -12.47 14.32
C GLY A 203 10.92 -12.03 13.80
N SER A 204 11.56 -12.85 12.95
CA SER A 204 12.81 -12.46 12.25
C SER A 204 12.64 -12.49 10.72
N GLY A 205 13.34 -11.60 10.01
CA GLY A 205 13.60 -11.78 8.57
C GLY A 205 12.67 -11.14 7.52
N ASP A 206 11.64 -10.36 7.89
CA ASP A 206 10.71 -9.74 6.92
C ASP A 206 10.80 -8.21 6.79
N GLY A 207 11.68 -7.54 7.55
CA GLY A 207 11.76 -6.07 7.58
C GLY A 207 11.97 -5.41 6.23
N LYS A 208 12.82 -5.99 5.37
CA LYS A 208 13.02 -5.51 4.00
C LYS A 208 11.75 -5.62 3.14
N LEU A 209 10.94 -6.65 3.35
CA LEU A 209 9.66 -6.83 2.65
C LEU A 209 8.61 -5.84 3.15
N ILE A 210 8.54 -5.63 4.47
CA ILE A 210 7.64 -4.64 5.10
C ILE A 210 8.01 -3.24 4.60
N GLY A 211 9.28 -2.83 4.68
CA GLY A 211 9.73 -1.53 4.17
C GLY A 211 9.45 -1.33 2.67
N LYS A 212 9.59 -2.38 1.86
CA LYS A 212 9.20 -2.33 0.43
C LYS A 212 7.70 -2.11 0.24
N ASN A 213 6.85 -2.73 1.06
CA ASN A 213 5.40 -2.55 0.99
C ASN A 213 4.98 -1.15 1.45
N ALA A 214 5.61 -0.61 2.50
CA ALA A 214 5.40 0.77 2.96
C ALA A 214 5.72 1.77 1.84
N ARG A 215 6.89 1.64 1.19
CA ARG A 215 7.25 2.49 0.04
C ARG A 215 6.23 2.41 -1.09
N ARG A 216 5.69 1.21 -1.39
CA ARG A 216 4.65 1.06 -2.41
C ARG A 216 3.39 1.84 -2.08
N MET A 217 2.95 1.81 -0.82
CA MET A 217 1.81 2.62 -0.37
C MET A 217 2.10 4.12 -0.57
N MET A 218 3.26 4.60 -0.11
CA MET A 218 3.66 6.01 -0.24
C MET A 218 3.71 6.50 -1.70
N THR A 219 4.15 5.66 -2.64
CA THR A 219 4.30 6.06 -4.05
C THR A 219 3.00 5.99 -4.85
N ASN A 220 2.07 5.08 -4.51
CA ASN A 220 0.92 4.78 -5.38
C ASN A 220 -0.42 5.30 -4.87
N LEU A 221 -0.46 5.90 -3.67
CA LEU A 221 -1.66 6.55 -3.18
C LEU A 221 -1.84 7.90 -3.88
N SER A 222 -2.87 8.02 -4.72
CA SER A 222 -3.19 9.26 -5.46
C SER A 222 -4.56 9.84 -5.10
N ILE A 223 -5.34 9.15 -4.27
CA ILE A 223 -6.58 9.69 -3.69
C ILE A 223 -6.27 10.49 -2.41
N PRO A 224 -7.12 11.45 -2.03
CA PRO A 224 -6.98 12.14 -0.76
C PRO A 224 -7.00 11.13 0.40
N PRO A 225 -5.96 11.10 1.25
CA PRO A 225 -5.93 10.17 2.39
C PRO A 225 -6.92 10.60 3.46
N ASP A 226 -7.54 9.62 4.12
CA ASP A 226 -8.24 9.84 5.38
C ASP A 226 -7.24 10.02 6.55
N ASP A 227 -7.74 10.38 7.73
CA ASP A 227 -6.91 10.64 8.92
C ASP A 227 -6.01 9.44 9.27
N ASP A 228 -6.53 8.22 9.16
CA ASP A 228 -5.81 6.98 9.48
C ASP A 228 -4.65 6.74 8.52
N VAL A 229 -4.90 6.89 7.21
CA VAL A 229 -3.89 6.78 6.17
C VAL A 229 -2.85 7.90 6.30
N GLN A 230 -3.28 9.14 6.55
CA GLN A 230 -2.39 10.28 6.69
C GLN A 230 -1.47 10.14 7.92
N GLN A 231 -2.00 9.65 9.04
CA GLN A 231 -1.21 9.36 10.24
C GLN A 231 -0.19 8.24 9.98
N THR A 232 -0.58 7.22 9.22
CA THR A 232 0.30 6.13 8.79
C THR A 232 1.43 6.63 7.88
N LEU A 233 1.12 7.47 6.89
CA LEU A 233 2.13 8.08 6.01
C LEU A 233 3.12 8.95 6.81
N SER A 234 2.61 9.76 7.74
CA SER A 234 3.44 10.59 8.63
C SER A 234 4.37 9.72 9.50
N PHE A 235 3.88 8.57 9.95
CA PHE A 235 4.69 7.59 10.68
C PHE A 235 5.80 7.00 9.80
N PHE A 236 5.49 6.64 8.54
CA PHE A 236 6.51 6.17 7.59
C PHE A 236 7.57 7.23 7.29
N GLU A 237 7.19 8.49 7.10
CA GLU A 237 8.14 9.60 6.87
C GLU A 237 9.11 9.76 8.04
N LYS A 238 8.61 9.68 9.29
CA LYS A 238 9.45 9.74 10.50
C LYS A 238 10.49 8.62 10.55
N ILE A 239 10.15 7.42 10.06
CA ILE A 239 11.05 6.26 10.02
C ILE A 239 12.01 6.36 8.83
N GLU A 240 11.53 6.74 7.65
CA GLU A 240 12.34 6.90 6.45
C GLU A 240 13.46 7.95 6.68
N ALA A 241 13.21 8.96 7.50
CA ALA A 241 14.21 9.95 7.91
C ALA A 241 15.33 9.42 8.82
N ARG A 242 15.27 8.17 9.30
CA ARG A 242 16.28 7.56 10.17
C ARG A 242 17.30 6.74 9.38
N ARG A 243 18.48 6.50 9.97
CA ARG A 243 19.53 5.68 9.36
C ARG A 243 19.07 4.23 9.21
N GLY A 244 18.79 3.80 7.98
CA GLY A 244 18.21 2.48 7.68
C GLY A 244 16.81 2.57 7.06
N GLY A 245 16.16 3.74 7.14
CA GLY A 245 14.87 4.03 6.53
C GLY A 245 13.77 3.05 6.93
N LEU A 246 12.81 2.83 6.03
CA LEU A 246 11.68 1.92 6.23
C LEU A 246 12.07 0.44 6.40
N ASP A 247 13.32 0.06 6.13
CA ASP A 247 13.78 -1.31 6.39
C ASP A 247 13.91 -1.59 7.90
N MET A 248 13.93 -0.55 8.75
CA MET A 248 13.95 -0.66 10.21
C MET A 248 12.59 -0.94 10.86
N LEU A 249 11.49 -0.84 10.11
CA LEU A 249 10.10 -0.91 10.61
C LEU A 249 9.85 -2.12 11.52
N SER A 250 10.51 -3.26 11.25
CA SER A 250 10.24 -4.53 11.94
C SER A 250 11.31 -4.96 12.94
N SER A 251 12.35 -4.16 13.20
CA SER A 251 13.56 -4.67 13.87
C SER A 251 14.30 -3.70 14.78
N SER A 252 13.73 -2.54 15.12
CA SER A 252 14.38 -1.58 16.02
C SER A 252 13.47 -1.18 17.18
N GLU A 253 14.03 -1.07 18.38
CA GLU A 253 13.34 -0.46 19.53
C GLU A 253 12.90 0.97 19.20
N GLU A 254 13.70 1.69 18.39
CA GLU A 254 13.32 2.99 17.83
C GLU A 254 12.00 2.97 17.04
N SER A 255 11.73 1.90 16.29
CA SER A 255 10.48 1.79 15.52
C SER A 255 9.28 1.60 16.45
N PHE A 256 9.44 0.81 17.51
CA PHE A 256 8.39 0.68 18.53
C PHE A 256 8.13 2.01 19.25
N ARG A 257 9.19 2.73 19.62
CA ARG A 257 9.08 4.07 20.19
C ARG A 257 8.33 5.03 19.28
N LEU A 258 8.72 5.11 18.00
CA LEU A 258 8.07 5.98 17.01
C LEU A 258 6.62 5.57 16.74
N LEU A 259 6.30 4.29 16.83
CA LEU A 259 4.94 3.76 16.72
C LEU A 259 4.09 4.28 17.89
N LEU A 260 4.55 4.13 19.14
CA LEU A 260 3.82 4.62 20.31
C LEU A 260 3.70 6.15 20.34
N GLU A 261 4.73 6.88 19.92
CA GLU A 261 4.67 8.34 19.77
C GLU A 261 3.66 8.78 18.70
N SER A 262 3.52 7.99 17.63
CA SER A 262 2.60 8.31 16.55
C SER A 262 1.18 7.86 16.86
N PHE A 263 0.98 6.78 17.63
CA PHE A 263 -0.31 6.18 17.95
C PHE A 263 -0.47 5.91 19.46
N PRO A 264 -0.41 6.95 20.33
CA PRO A 264 -0.42 6.77 21.78
C PRO A 264 -1.72 6.12 22.30
N ARG A 265 -2.83 6.29 21.57
CA ARG A 265 -4.12 5.67 21.89
C ARG A 265 -4.07 4.14 21.93
N MET A 266 -3.07 3.50 21.31
CA MET A 266 -2.93 2.04 21.37
C MET A 266 -2.80 1.55 22.81
N LEU A 267 -2.17 2.33 23.69
CA LEU A 267 -1.95 1.99 25.10
C LEU A 267 -3.24 2.01 25.95
N LEU A 268 -4.30 2.65 25.44
CA LEU A 268 -5.63 2.67 26.07
C LEU A 268 -6.46 1.43 25.73
N LEU A 269 -6.02 0.62 24.77
CA LEU A 269 -6.77 -0.57 24.36
C LEU A 269 -6.62 -1.69 25.39
N SER A 270 -7.72 -2.38 25.67
CA SER A 270 -7.73 -3.59 26.48
C SER A 270 -7.14 -4.76 25.68
N VAL A 271 -6.11 -5.40 26.21
CA VAL A 271 -5.52 -6.59 25.56
C VAL A 271 -6.54 -7.73 25.49
N GLU A 272 -7.27 -7.96 26.58
CA GLU A 272 -8.17 -9.11 26.70
C GLU A 272 -9.47 -8.93 25.91
N SER A 273 -10.10 -7.75 25.96
CA SER A 273 -11.41 -7.53 25.35
C SER A 273 -11.37 -6.93 23.95
N HIS A 274 -10.20 -6.50 23.47
CA HIS A 274 -10.07 -5.85 22.15
C HIS A 274 -8.94 -6.46 21.31
N VAL A 275 -7.69 -6.39 21.79
CA VAL A 275 -6.54 -6.80 20.96
C VAL A 275 -6.55 -8.31 20.68
N LYS A 276 -6.83 -9.15 21.67
CA LYS A 276 -6.94 -10.62 21.49
C LYS A 276 -8.08 -11.02 20.55
N PRO A 277 -9.35 -10.57 20.75
CA PRO A 277 -10.42 -10.85 19.80
C PRO A 277 -10.13 -10.41 18.36
N MET A 278 -9.47 -9.26 18.18
CA MET A 278 -9.05 -8.80 16.87
C MET A 278 -7.99 -9.73 16.25
N VAL A 279 -6.99 -10.16 17.02
CA VAL A 279 -5.98 -11.15 16.57
C VAL A 279 -6.68 -12.45 16.17
N GLU A 280 -7.56 -12.99 17.00
CA GLU A 280 -8.33 -14.22 16.71
C GLU A 280 -9.19 -14.07 15.45
N PHE A 281 -9.79 -12.89 15.23
CA PHE A 281 -10.53 -12.60 14.01
C PHE A 281 -9.61 -12.62 12.77
N LEU A 282 -8.42 -12.02 12.84
CA LEU A 282 -7.45 -12.06 11.74
C LEU A 282 -6.99 -13.50 11.44
N GLU A 283 -6.84 -14.35 12.46
CA GLU A 283 -6.55 -15.78 12.26
C GLU A 283 -7.67 -16.49 11.50
N LYS A 284 -8.92 -16.20 11.87
CA LYS A 284 -10.11 -16.79 11.25
C LYS A 284 -10.22 -16.50 9.74
N ILE A 285 -9.71 -15.34 9.29
CA ILE A 285 -9.64 -14.99 7.86
C ILE A 285 -8.35 -15.48 7.17
N SER A 286 -7.70 -16.50 7.72
CA SER A 286 -6.52 -17.19 7.17
C SER A 286 -5.22 -16.37 7.17
N ILE A 287 -5.04 -15.45 8.13
CA ILE A 287 -3.77 -14.73 8.32
C ILE A 287 -2.94 -15.43 9.41
N PRO A 288 -1.73 -15.92 9.11
CA PRO A 288 -0.86 -16.54 10.12
C PRO A 288 -0.40 -15.51 11.16
N LYS A 289 -0.32 -15.89 12.45
CA LYS A 289 0.18 -15.03 13.54
C LYS A 289 1.53 -14.37 13.21
N GLU A 290 2.45 -15.15 12.65
CA GLU A 290 3.80 -14.68 12.25
C GLU A 290 3.77 -13.54 11.23
N ARG A 291 2.67 -13.38 10.49
CA ARG A 291 2.48 -12.35 9.46
C ARG A 291 1.66 -11.16 9.96
N MET A 292 1.02 -11.24 11.12
CA MET A 292 0.16 -10.17 11.61
C MET A 292 0.92 -8.88 11.92
N ARG A 293 2.17 -8.99 12.36
CA ARG A 293 3.02 -7.81 12.57
C ARG A 293 3.14 -6.93 11.32
N SER A 294 3.13 -7.52 10.11
CA SER A 294 3.22 -6.72 8.89
C SER A 294 1.97 -5.88 8.70
N ILE A 295 0.81 -6.37 9.15
CA ILE A 295 -0.46 -5.64 9.10
C ILE A 295 -0.38 -4.42 10.03
N PHE A 296 -0.04 -4.64 11.30
CA PHE A 296 0.03 -3.58 12.30
C PHE A 296 1.11 -2.54 12.01
N LEU A 297 2.24 -2.95 11.44
CA LEU A 297 3.31 -2.01 11.10
C LEU A 297 3.03 -1.24 9.79
N LEU A 298 2.30 -1.84 8.83
CA LEU A 298 1.97 -1.18 7.56
C LEU A 298 0.68 -0.34 7.63
N PHE A 299 -0.20 -0.60 8.59
CA PHE A 299 -1.38 0.22 8.85
C PHE A 299 -1.77 0.12 10.32
N PRO A 300 -1.03 0.81 11.23
CA PRO A 300 -1.31 0.80 12.66
C PRO A 300 -2.76 1.08 13.06
N PRO A 301 -3.51 1.96 12.38
CA PRO A 301 -4.91 2.22 12.73
C PRO A 301 -5.82 0.99 12.76
N VAL A 302 -5.46 -0.08 12.07
CA VAL A 302 -6.21 -1.35 12.10
C VAL A 302 -6.44 -1.86 13.52
N ILE A 303 -5.52 -1.58 14.46
CA ILE A 303 -5.63 -2.01 15.85
C ILE A 303 -6.80 -1.36 16.58
N PHE A 304 -7.30 -0.22 16.10
CA PHE A 304 -8.42 0.48 16.71
C PHE A 304 -9.78 -0.02 16.23
N PHE A 305 -9.83 -0.86 15.19
CA PHE A 305 -11.09 -1.37 14.68
C PHE A 305 -11.58 -2.53 15.56
N ASP A 306 -12.88 -2.53 15.85
CA ASP A 306 -13.52 -3.72 16.40
C ASP A 306 -13.71 -4.78 15.29
N THR A 307 -14.08 -5.99 15.70
CA THR A 307 -14.29 -7.11 14.77
C THR A 307 -15.45 -6.88 13.81
N GLU A 308 -16.45 -6.07 14.18
CA GLU A 308 -17.62 -5.79 13.35
C GLU A 308 -17.28 -4.80 12.22
N VAL A 309 -16.47 -3.77 12.49
CA VAL A 309 -15.95 -2.83 11.51
C VAL A 309 -15.06 -3.56 10.51
N LEU A 310 -14.14 -4.40 10.97
CA LEU A 310 -13.29 -5.22 10.08
C LEU A 310 -14.13 -6.14 9.20
N LYS A 311 -15.11 -6.83 9.80
CA LYS A 311 -16.04 -7.71 9.07
C LYS A 311 -16.84 -6.94 8.01
N SER A 312 -17.39 -5.78 8.36
CA SER A 312 -18.12 -4.92 7.43
C SER A 312 -17.27 -4.51 6.22
N ARG A 313 -16.04 -4.08 6.46
CA ARG A 313 -15.11 -3.71 5.38
C ARG A 313 -14.69 -4.90 4.51
N ILE A 314 -14.53 -6.08 5.09
CA ILE A 314 -14.27 -7.32 4.33
C ILE A 314 -15.48 -7.70 3.48
N MET A 315 -16.71 -7.59 4.01
CA MET A 315 -17.94 -7.87 3.25
C MET A 315 -18.06 -6.99 2.00
N ALA A 316 -17.60 -5.74 2.04
CA ALA A 316 -17.59 -4.87 0.86
C ALA A 316 -16.73 -5.44 -0.30
N PHE A 317 -15.68 -6.21 0.00
CA PHE A 317 -14.90 -6.93 -1.03
C PHE A 317 -15.61 -8.20 -1.50
N GLU A 318 -16.30 -8.91 -0.60
CA GLU A 318 -17.11 -10.09 -0.95
C GLU A 318 -18.30 -9.73 -1.86
N GLU A 319 -18.95 -8.60 -1.62
CA GLU A 319 -20.03 -8.06 -2.47
C GLU A 319 -19.58 -7.81 -3.91
N VAL A 320 -18.29 -7.52 -4.10
CA VAL A 320 -17.64 -7.32 -5.40
C VAL A 320 -17.15 -8.64 -6.00
N GLY A 321 -17.19 -9.74 -5.24
CA GLY A 321 -16.78 -11.08 -5.68
C GLY A 321 -15.33 -11.44 -5.35
N VAL A 322 -14.67 -10.72 -4.44
CA VAL A 322 -13.34 -11.10 -3.92
C VAL A 322 -13.53 -12.00 -2.70
N GLU A 323 -12.98 -13.21 -2.74
CA GLU A 323 -13.09 -14.18 -1.65
C GLU A 323 -12.39 -13.69 -0.36
N VAL A 324 -12.98 -13.94 0.81
CA VAL A 324 -12.39 -13.57 2.12
C VAL A 324 -10.96 -14.07 2.32
N THR A 325 -10.63 -15.28 1.84
CA THR A 325 -9.26 -15.82 1.96
C THR A 325 -8.26 -15.05 1.09
N VAL A 326 -8.71 -14.48 -0.03
CA VAL A 326 -7.92 -13.59 -0.87
C VAL A 326 -7.73 -12.25 -0.16
N VAL A 327 -8.78 -11.69 0.44
CA VAL A 327 -8.68 -10.46 1.25
C VAL A 327 -7.66 -10.63 2.38
N GLY A 328 -7.70 -11.76 3.11
CA GLY A 328 -6.70 -12.08 4.13
C GLY A 328 -5.26 -12.07 3.60
N LYS A 329 -5.02 -12.66 2.42
CA LYS A 329 -3.70 -12.62 1.75
C LYS A 329 -3.30 -11.20 1.32
N LEU A 330 -4.25 -10.37 0.91
CA LEU A 330 -4.01 -8.98 0.53
C LEU A 330 -3.59 -8.14 1.74
N LEU A 331 -4.27 -8.30 2.89
CA LEU A 331 -4.00 -7.56 4.12
C LEU A 331 -2.57 -7.68 4.60
N ILE A 332 -1.92 -8.83 4.40
CA ILE A 332 -0.51 -9.04 4.77
C ILE A 332 0.40 -8.00 4.09
N LYS A 333 0.09 -7.59 2.87
CA LYS A 333 0.91 -6.66 2.06
C LYS A 333 0.32 -5.26 1.95
N TYR A 334 -1.00 -5.13 2.02
CA TYR A 334 -1.75 -3.90 1.75
C TYR A 334 -2.85 -3.67 2.79
N PRO A 335 -2.53 -3.58 4.09
CA PRO A 335 -3.57 -3.48 5.12
C PRO A 335 -4.36 -2.16 5.09
N TRP A 336 -3.80 -1.10 4.50
CA TRP A 336 -4.47 0.18 4.27
C TRP A 336 -5.70 0.07 3.34
N ILE A 337 -5.90 -1.05 2.62
CA ILE A 337 -7.14 -1.28 1.86
C ILE A 337 -8.38 -1.30 2.76
N MET A 338 -8.17 -1.47 4.07
CA MET A 338 -9.22 -1.38 5.07
C MET A 338 -9.52 0.05 5.49
N SER A 339 -8.92 1.10 4.92
CA SER A 339 -9.25 2.47 5.32
C SER A 339 -10.58 2.96 4.73
N ASN A 340 -11.13 4.03 5.29
CA ASN A 340 -12.40 4.60 4.83
C ASN A 340 -12.30 5.21 3.43
N CYS A 341 -11.16 5.80 3.07
CA CYS A 341 -10.99 6.36 1.73
C CYS A 341 -11.02 5.27 0.63
N ILE A 342 -10.80 4.00 0.98
CA ILE A 342 -10.81 2.88 0.03
C ILE A 342 -12.20 2.30 -0.20
N ASP A 343 -13.06 2.25 0.81
CA ASP A 343 -14.43 1.74 0.67
C ASP A 343 -15.19 2.46 -0.45
N GLY A 344 -15.17 3.80 -0.43
CA GLY A 344 -15.78 4.61 -1.48
C GLY A 344 -15.11 4.43 -2.85
N ASN A 345 -13.77 4.35 -2.87
CA ASN A 345 -13.02 4.29 -4.12
C ASN A 345 -13.12 2.90 -4.80
N LEU A 346 -13.29 1.83 -4.04
CA LEU A 346 -13.54 0.49 -4.56
C LEU A 346 -14.74 0.49 -5.53
N LYS A 347 -15.87 1.05 -5.09
CA LYS A 347 -17.10 1.17 -5.91
C LYS A 347 -16.88 2.04 -7.13
N GLN A 348 -16.13 3.14 -6.99
CA GLN A 348 -15.81 4.04 -8.10
C GLN A 348 -14.96 3.35 -9.18
N ILE A 349 -13.94 2.58 -8.79
CA ILE A 349 -13.07 1.86 -9.72
C ILE A 349 -13.81 0.76 -10.46
N ILE A 350 -14.67 0.01 -9.77
CA ILE A 350 -15.50 -1.02 -10.41
C ILE A 350 -16.41 -0.37 -11.45
N SER A 351 -17.13 0.68 -11.05
CA SER A 351 -18.02 1.43 -11.94
C SER A 351 -17.27 1.99 -13.16
N PHE A 352 -16.05 2.49 -12.95
CA PHE A 352 -15.19 3.01 -14.00
C PHE A 352 -14.90 1.96 -15.09
N PHE A 353 -14.62 0.70 -14.72
CA PHE A 353 -14.31 -0.35 -15.70
C PHE A 353 -15.54 -1.09 -16.26
N GLU A 354 -16.63 -1.18 -15.49
CA GLU A 354 -17.84 -1.93 -15.87
C GLU A 354 -18.70 -1.22 -16.91
N LEU A 355 -18.67 0.12 -17.00
CA LEU A 355 -19.52 0.86 -17.92
C LEU A 355 -19.29 0.42 -19.38
N GLU A 356 -20.24 -0.35 -19.90
CA GLU A 356 -20.17 -1.01 -21.20
C GLU A 356 -20.60 -0.06 -22.33
N LYS A 357 -19.86 -0.12 -23.45
CA LYS A 357 -20.30 0.45 -24.72
C LYS A 357 -21.46 -0.41 -25.19
N ALA A 358 -22.71 0.03 -24.96
CA ALA A 358 -23.83 -0.46 -25.75
C ALA A 358 -23.43 -0.27 -27.22
N SER A 359 -23.18 -1.38 -27.92
CA SER A 359 -22.58 -1.36 -29.24
C SER A 359 -23.53 -0.66 -30.21
N ILE A 360 -23.27 0.62 -30.51
CA ILE A 360 -23.92 1.35 -31.60
C ILE A 360 -23.73 0.60 -32.94
N GLU A 361 -22.69 -0.22 -33.08
CA GLU A 361 -22.44 -1.09 -34.24
C GLU A 361 -23.42 -2.27 -34.38
N ASN A 362 -24.14 -2.64 -33.32
CA ASN A 362 -25.22 -3.63 -33.37
C ASN A 362 -26.61 -2.97 -33.45
N LEU A 363 -26.66 -1.64 -33.61
CA LEU A 363 -27.91 -1.00 -33.97
C LEU A 363 -28.22 -1.33 -35.43
N PRO A 364 -29.48 -1.64 -35.78
CA PRO A 364 -29.89 -1.94 -37.15
C PRO A 364 -29.91 -0.69 -38.07
N PHE A 365 -29.13 0.35 -37.76
CA PHE A 365 -29.16 1.65 -38.45
C PHE A 365 -28.21 1.76 -39.64
N ASN A 366 -27.36 0.76 -39.92
CA ASN A 366 -26.59 0.69 -41.18
C ASN A 366 -27.50 0.27 -42.34
N GLY A 367 -28.34 1.19 -42.81
CA GLY A 367 -29.17 0.95 -44.01
C GLY A 367 -30.33 1.91 -44.29
N PHE A 368 -30.54 2.96 -43.48
CA PHE A 368 -31.68 3.87 -43.71
C PHE A 368 -31.21 5.22 -44.28
N VAL A 369 -31.31 5.34 -45.61
CA VAL A 369 -31.34 6.62 -46.31
C VAL A 369 -32.74 7.21 -46.12
N TRP A 370 -32.83 8.35 -45.43
CA TRP A 370 -34.07 9.09 -45.25
C TRP A 370 -34.29 10.01 -46.45
N GLU A 371 -35.04 9.54 -47.45
CA GLU A 371 -35.50 10.38 -48.54
C GLU A 371 -36.99 10.69 -48.36
N GLY A 372 -37.29 11.94 -48.00
CA GLY A 372 -38.65 12.47 -47.99
C GLY A 372 -39.55 11.99 -46.85
N ALA A 373 -40.06 12.94 -46.08
CA ALA A 373 -41.01 12.76 -44.98
C ALA A 373 -42.22 11.85 -45.35
N LYS A 374 -42.15 10.56 -44.99
CA LYS A 374 -43.32 9.70 -44.74
C LYS A 374 -42.89 8.40 -44.06
N VAL A 375 -42.97 8.35 -42.73
CA VAL A 375 -42.94 7.07 -42.00
C VAL A 375 -44.35 6.49 -42.05
N LYS A 376 -44.55 5.42 -42.83
CA LYS A 376 -45.78 4.62 -42.82
C LYS A 376 -45.39 3.20 -42.41
N GLY A 377 -45.81 2.79 -41.22
CA GLY A 377 -45.61 1.44 -40.67
C GLY A 377 -44.90 1.44 -39.31
N ASP A 378 -45.52 0.78 -38.32
CA ASP A 378 -45.07 0.21 -37.02
C ASP A 378 -43.72 0.62 -36.36
N ASN A 379 -43.19 1.81 -36.61
CA ASN A 379 -41.90 2.27 -36.08
C ASN A 379 -41.95 2.87 -34.66
N THR A 380 -43.14 3.04 -34.06
CA THR A 380 -43.25 3.48 -32.66
C THR A 380 -42.98 2.35 -31.67
N ARG A 381 -43.18 1.08 -32.06
CA ARG A 381 -42.96 -0.09 -31.20
C ARG A 381 -41.47 -0.40 -30.98
N TYR A 382 -40.62 -0.14 -31.96
CA TYR A 382 -39.18 -0.39 -31.88
C TYR A 382 -38.42 0.70 -31.11
N LEU A 383 -38.89 1.95 -31.18
CA LEU A 383 -38.35 3.02 -30.34
C LEU A 383 -38.66 2.77 -28.85
N PHE A 384 -39.88 2.28 -28.56
CA PHE A 384 -40.31 1.94 -27.21
C PHE A 384 -39.57 0.72 -26.64
N SER A 385 -39.33 -0.33 -27.42
CA SER A 385 -38.56 -1.49 -26.95
C SER A 385 -37.08 -1.17 -26.71
N PHE A 386 -36.53 -0.19 -27.42
CA PHE A 386 -35.14 0.26 -27.26
C PHE A 386 -34.96 1.23 -26.08
N LEU A 387 -35.97 2.04 -25.75
CA LEU A 387 -35.93 3.00 -24.64
C LEU A 387 -36.36 2.38 -23.30
N LEU A 388 -37.08 1.25 -23.31
CA LEU A 388 -37.55 0.55 -22.11
C LEU A 388 -36.42 0.20 -21.12
N PRO A 389 -35.22 -0.26 -21.55
CA PRO A 389 -34.12 -0.56 -20.63
C PRO A 389 -33.43 0.69 -20.06
N LEU A 390 -33.42 1.81 -20.81
CA LEU A 390 -32.91 3.10 -20.31
C LEU A 390 -33.88 3.74 -19.31
N TRP A 391 -35.19 3.52 -19.50
CA TRP A 391 -36.28 3.98 -18.62
C TRP A 391 -36.12 3.49 -17.17
N PHE A 392 -35.56 2.29 -16.97
CA PHE A 392 -35.38 1.69 -15.65
C PHE A 392 -34.02 1.98 -15.00
N LYS A 393 -33.06 2.60 -15.72
CA LYS A 393 -31.70 2.85 -15.22
C LYS A 393 -31.36 4.32 -14.98
N LEU A 394 -32.20 5.26 -15.41
CA LEU A 394 -32.00 6.70 -15.22
C LEU A 394 -33.15 7.31 -14.40
N PRO A 395 -32.92 8.36 -13.58
CA PRO A 395 -34.00 9.06 -12.89
C PRO A 395 -35.05 9.54 -13.90
N PHE A 396 -36.35 9.39 -13.58
CA PHE A 396 -37.47 9.69 -14.48
C PHE A 396 -37.39 11.09 -15.12
N ILE A 397 -36.81 12.06 -14.40
CA ILE A 397 -36.58 13.44 -14.87
C ILE A 397 -35.61 13.47 -16.06
N PHE A 398 -34.53 12.67 -16.04
CA PHE A 398 -33.53 12.64 -17.11
C PHE A 398 -34.11 12.08 -18.42
N VAL A 399 -34.95 11.06 -18.29
CA VAL A 399 -35.64 10.41 -19.40
C VAL A 399 -36.68 11.34 -20.03
N LEU A 400 -37.40 12.10 -19.19
CA LEU A 400 -38.36 13.11 -19.62
C LEU A 400 -37.65 14.29 -20.31
N SER A 401 -36.50 14.72 -19.78
CA SER A 401 -35.67 15.76 -20.42
C SER A 401 -35.16 15.33 -21.80
N ILE A 402 -34.73 14.07 -21.97
CA ILE A 402 -34.29 13.53 -23.27
C ILE A 402 -35.46 13.42 -24.26
N HIS A 403 -36.64 12.98 -23.80
CA HIS A 403 -37.85 12.89 -24.65
C HIS A 403 -38.37 14.27 -25.08
N ILE A 404 -38.38 15.25 -24.18
CA ILE A 404 -38.79 16.62 -24.48
C ILE A 404 -37.80 17.27 -25.45
N LEU A 405 -36.49 17.01 -25.31
CA LEU A 405 -35.47 17.48 -26.26
C LEU A 405 -35.68 16.88 -27.66
N PHE A 406 -36.09 15.61 -27.76
CA PHE A 406 -36.33 14.92 -29.03
C PHE A 406 -37.56 15.45 -29.79
N LEU A 407 -38.54 16.02 -29.08
CA LEU A 407 -39.78 16.53 -29.67
C LEU A 407 -39.67 17.94 -30.27
N PHE A 408 -38.58 18.68 -30.01
CA PHE A 408 -38.46 20.10 -30.39
C PHE A 408 -37.34 20.43 -31.38
N ILE A 409 -36.66 19.44 -31.98
CA ILE A 409 -35.51 19.71 -32.86
C ILE A 409 -35.90 19.49 -34.34
N PRO A 410 -35.75 20.51 -35.22
CA PRO A 410 -35.94 20.34 -36.66
C PRO A 410 -34.85 19.42 -37.24
N SER A 411 -35.22 18.62 -38.26
CA SER A 411 -34.40 17.58 -38.89
C SER A 411 -33.08 18.00 -39.55
N SER A 412 -32.62 19.25 -39.38
CA SER A 412 -31.36 19.76 -39.93
C SER A 412 -30.19 19.79 -38.94
N SER A 413 -30.35 19.33 -37.69
CA SER A 413 -29.29 19.39 -36.66
C SER A 413 -28.95 18.04 -36.02
N HIS A 414 -28.82 16.97 -36.82
CA HIS A 414 -28.31 15.67 -36.33
C HIS A 414 -26.81 15.70 -35.98
N SER A 415 -26.05 16.67 -36.48
CA SER A 415 -24.61 16.82 -36.19
C SER A 415 -24.30 17.42 -34.81
N VAL A 416 -25.29 17.97 -34.09
CA VAL A 416 -25.10 18.66 -32.81
C VAL A 416 -25.21 17.69 -31.61
N PHE A 417 -25.88 16.54 -31.77
CA PHE A 417 -26.08 15.59 -30.68
C PHE A 417 -24.83 14.80 -30.28
N LEU A 418 -23.83 14.70 -31.17
CA LEU A 418 -22.51 14.13 -30.83
C LEU A 418 -21.69 15.02 -29.89
N PHE A 419 -22.10 16.28 -29.66
CA PHE A 419 -21.40 17.21 -28.79
C PHE A 419 -21.96 17.32 -27.36
N ALA A 420 -23.14 16.74 -27.08
CA ALA A 420 -23.81 16.91 -25.79
C ALA A 420 -23.46 15.86 -24.71
N PHE A 421 -22.70 14.81 -25.05
CA PHE A 421 -22.18 13.83 -24.08
C PHE A 421 -20.72 13.45 -24.36
N PRO A 422 -19.73 14.34 -24.13
CA PRO A 422 -18.33 14.05 -24.41
C PRO A 422 -17.63 13.17 -23.36
N GLU A 423 -18.30 12.83 -22.24
CA GLU A 423 -17.62 12.35 -21.02
C GLU A 423 -17.95 10.92 -20.58
N LEU A 424 -18.76 10.16 -21.32
CA LEU A 424 -18.90 8.74 -21.02
C LEU A 424 -17.86 7.92 -21.79
N ASN A 425 -16.67 7.80 -21.21
CA ASN A 425 -15.68 6.84 -21.66
C ASN A 425 -16.12 5.43 -21.20
N PHE A 426 -16.52 4.60 -22.15
CA PHE A 426 -17.07 3.26 -21.91
C PHE A 426 -16.05 2.18 -22.25
N TYR A 427 -15.65 1.36 -21.26
CA TYR A 427 -14.64 0.32 -21.47
C TYR A 427 -15.24 -1.07 -21.67
N GLY A 428 -16.34 -1.41 -20.99
CA GLY A 428 -16.93 -2.74 -21.04
C GLY A 428 -15.92 -3.84 -20.73
N VAL A 429 -15.17 -3.67 -19.63
CA VAL A 429 -14.21 -4.67 -19.17
C VAL A 429 -14.95 -5.78 -18.43
N PRO A 430 -14.68 -7.07 -18.71
CA PRO A 430 -15.33 -8.16 -17.98
C PRO A 430 -15.08 -8.05 -16.47
N ASN A 431 -16.15 -8.14 -15.67
CA ASN A 431 -16.06 -8.04 -14.20
C ASN A 431 -15.03 -9.02 -13.60
N ALA A 432 -14.96 -10.26 -14.09
CA ALA A 432 -13.94 -11.22 -13.65
C ALA A 432 -12.49 -10.72 -13.82
N SER A 433 -12.22 -9.91 -14.85
CA SER A 433 -10.91 -9.28 -15.05
C SER A 433 -10.62 -8.20 -14.01
N ILE A 434 -11.64 -7.43 -13.63
CA ILE A 434 -11.55 -6.40 -12.58
C ILE A 434 -11.29 -7.06 -11.22
N ILE A 435 -12.06 -8.11 -10.88
CA ILE A 435 -11.88 -8.86 -9.63
C ILE A 435 -10.46 -9.44 -9.57
N ASN A 436 -9.98 -10.06 -10.65
CA ASN A 436 -8.61 -10.60 -10.68
C ASN A 436 -7.55 -9.50 -10.53
N ALA A 437 -7.81 -8.33 -11.10
CA ALA A 437 -6.92 -7.18 -10.98
C ALA A 437 -6.82 -6.66 -9.53
N ILE A 438 -7.96 -6.50 -8.85
CA ILE A 438 -8.02 -6.09 -7.44
C ILE A 438 -7.36 -7.16 -6.55
N SER A 439 -7.64 -8.44 -6.83
CA SER A 439 -7.13 -9.59 -6.08
C SER A 439 -5.61 -9.78 -6.20
N SER A 440 -5.01 -9.35 -7.31
CA SER A 440 -3.57 -9.48 -7.55
C SER A 440 -2.79 -8.21 -7.22
N TRP A 441 -3.41 -7.04 -7.37
CA TRP A 441 -2.76 -5.74 -7.21
C TRP A 441 -3.69 -4.63 -6.69
N PRO A 442 -4.06 -4.65 -5.39
CA PRO A 442 -5.04 -3.70 -4.84
C PRO A 442 -4.52 -2.26 -4.73
N LEU A 443 -3.26 -1.98 -5.10
CA LEU A 443 -2.76 -0.60 -5.21
C LEU A 443 -3.56 0.24 -6.21
N ILE A 444 -4.25 -0.41 -7.16
CA ILE A 444 -5.21 0.27 -8.03
C ILE A 444 -6.30 1.00 -7.23
N LEU A 445 -6.68 0.47 -6.06
CA LEU A 445 -7.66 1.07 -5.15
C LEU A 445 -7.19 2.37 -4.50
N GLY A 446 -5.89 2.64 -4.53
CA GLY A 446 -5.33 3.92 -4.08
C GLY A 446 -5.29 4.97 -5.18
N SER A 447 -5.70 4.64 -6.41
CA SER A 447 -5.64 5.54 -7.56
C SER A 447 -6.98 6.21 -7.85
N SER A 448 -6.92 7.45 -8.34
CA SER A 448 -8.11 8.15 -8.83
C SER A 448 -8.51 7.64 -10.20
N THR A 449 -9.81 7.64 -10.49
CA THR A 449 -10.33 7.27 -11.82
C THR A 449 -9.74 8.15 -12.92
N SER A 450 -9.50 9.44 -12.67
CA SER A 450 -8.84 10.36 -13.61
C SER A 450 -7.40 9.94 -13.93
N LYS A 451 -6.63 9.42 -12.96
CA LYS A 451 -5.28 8.91 -13.23
C LYS A 451 -5.34 7.64 -14.08
N LEU A 452 -6.23 6.71 -13.74
CA LEU A 452 -6.43 5.48 -14.50
C LEU A 452 -6.89 5.78 -15.94
N GLN A 453 -7.80 6.74 -16.10
CA GLN A 453 -8.31 7.23 -17.37
C GLN A 453 -7.18 7.60 -18.35
N LEU A 454 -6.17 8.36 -17.90
CA LEU A 454 -5.04 8.75 -18.74
C LEU A 454 -4.32 7.56 -19.35
N MET A 455 -4.12 6.50 -18.57
CA MET A 455 -3.49 5.26 -19.03
C MET A 455 -4.41 4.46 -19.94
N VAL A 456 -5.70 4.36 -19.61
CA VAL A 456 -6.67 3.65 -20.45
C VAL A 456 -6.81 4.32 -21.82
N ASP A 457 -6.76 5.64 -21.91
CA ASP A 457 -6.76 6.37 -23.18
C ASP A 457 -5.53 6.03 -24.04
N ARG A 458 -4.37 5.75 -23.43
CA ARG A 458 -3.19 5.28 -24.17
C ARG A 458 -3.42 3.89 -24.76
N PHE A 459 -4.06 3.00 -24.02
CA PHE A 459 -4.44 1.68 -24.52
C PHE A 459 -5.46 1.77 -25.65
N ASP A 460 -6.47 2.63 -25.52
CA ASP A 460 -7.47 2.85 -26.57
C ASP A 460 -6.81 3.41 -27.84
N GLY A 461 -5.87 4.34 -27.69
CA GLY A 461 -5.06 4.85 -28.79
C GLY A 461 -4.32 3.76 -29.58
N LEU A 462 -4.01 2.61 -28.95
CA LEU A 462 -3.39 1.43 -29.57
C LEU A 462 -4.41 0.35 -30.02
N GLY A 463 -5.71 0.61 -29.88
CA GLY A 463 -6.78 -0.33 -30.20
C GLY A 463 -6.97 -1.45 -29.16
N VAL A 464 -6.47 -1.26 -27.94
CA VAL A 464 -6.61 -2.21 -26.83
C VAL A 464 -7.82 -1.79 -25.97
N ARG A 465 -8.98 -2.34 -26.32
CA ARG A 465 -10.28 -2.02 -25.68
C ARG A 465 -10.98 -3.24 -25.09
N SER A 466 -11.97 -3.00 -24.23
CA SER A 466 -12.93 -3.99 -23.71
C SER A 466 -12.25 -5.30 -23.31
N LYS A 467 -12.53 -6.42 -23.98
CA LYS A 467 -11.97 -7.73 -23.66
C LYS A 467 -10.43 -7.76 -23.66
N LYS A 468 -9.77 -7.05 -24.59
CA LYS A 468 -8.30 -6.96 -24.62
C LYS A 468 -7.77 -6.15 -23.44
N LEU A 469 -8.42 -5.05 -23.10
CA LEU A 469 -8.09 -4.27 -21.91
C LEU A 469 -8.30 -5.08 -20.63
N GLY A 470 -9.42 -5.82 -20.55
CA GLY A 470 -9.68 -6.78 -19.47
C GLY A 470 -8.57 -7.80 -19.30
N GLN A 471 -8.12 -8.41 -20.40
CA GLN A 471 -6.98 -9.32 -20.37
C GLN A 471 -5.70 -8.64 -19.85
N VAL A 472 -5.40 -7.42 -20.31
CA VAL A 472 -4.23 -6.65 -19.86
C VAL A 472 -4.28 -6.41 -18.36
N ILE A 473 -5.38 -5.85 -17.86
CA ILE A 473 -5.48 -5.48 -16.44
C ILE A 473 -5.57 -6.71 -15.55
N ALA A 474 -6.16 -7.81 -16.01
CA ALA A 474 -6.19 -9.07 -15.26
C ALA A 474 -4.80 -9.71 -15.17
N THR A 475 -3.98 -9.58 -16.22
CA THR A 475 -2.64 -10.19 -16.28
C THR A 475 -1.60 -9.34 -15.55
N SER A 476 -1.68 -8.01 -15.70
CA SER A 476 -0.67 -7.08 -15.21
C SER A 476 -1.31 -5.74 -14.80
N PRO A 477 -2.07 -5.69 -13.69
CA PRO A 477 -2.81 -4.49 -13.29
C PRO A 477 -1.91 -3.30 -12.98
N GLN A 478 -0.66 -3.55 -12.54
CA GLN A 478 0.33 -2.52 -12.25
C GLN A 478 0.63 -1.60 -13.44
N ILE A 479 0.33 -2.03 -14.67
CA ILE A 479 0.54 -1.23 -15.87
C ILE A 479 -0.32 0.04 -15.88
N LEU A 480 -1.47 0.02 -15.19
CA LEU A 480 -2.35 1.18 -15.06
C LEU A 480 -1.77 2.26 -14.14
N LEU A 481 -0.77 1.93 -13.35
CA LEU A 481 -0.12 2.83 -12.40
C LEU A 481 1.19 3.42 -12.95
N LEU A 482 1.59 3.04 -14.16
CA LEU A 482 2.73 3.63 -14.85
C LEU A 482 2.43 5.07 -15.26
N GLU A 483 3.49 5.86 -15.39
CA GLU A 483 3.36 7.19 -15.96
C GLU A 483 3.12 7.09 -17.48
N PRO A 484 2.12 7.81 -18.04
CA PRO A 484 1.77 7.71 -19.45
C PRO A 484 2.94 7.95 -20.42
N GLN A 485 3.90 8.79 -20.03
CA GLN A 485 5.09 9.09 -20.81
C GLN A 485 6.04 7.90 -20.88
N GLU A 486 6.25 7.16 -19.78
CA GLU A 486 7.09 5.96 -19.77
C GLU A 486 6.48 4.88 -20.66
N PHE A 487 5.16 4.71 -20.60
CA PHE A 487 4.43 3.80 -21.49
C PHE A 487 4.61 4.18 -22.96
N LEU A 488 4.46 5.47 -23.30
CA LEU A 488 4.62 5.96 -24.66
C LEU A 488 6.04 5.79 -25.21
N GLN A 489 7.07 5.92 -24.37
CA GLN A 489 8.45 5.65 -24.80
C GLN A 489 8.63 4.21 -25.25
N VAL A 490 8.03 3.24 -24.54
CA VAL A 490 8.07 1.82 -24.95
C VAL A 490 7.30 1.61 -26.26
N VAL A 491 6.15 2.28 -26.44
CA VAL A 491 5.38 2.24 -27.69
C VAL A 491 6.22 2.77 -28.85
N SER A 492 6.81 3.96 -28.73
CA SER A 492 7.66 4.54 -29.77
C SER A 492 8.87 3.68 -30.09
N PHE A 493 9.51 3.08 -29.09
CA PHE A 493 10.59 2.12 -29.31
C PHE A 493 10.13 0.91 -30.13
N LEU A 494 8.96 0.35 -29.86
CA LEU A 494 8.42 -0.75 -30.67
C LEU A 494 8.10 -0.29 -32.10
N GLU A 495 7.60 0.93 -32.29
CA GLU A 495 7.40 1.50 -33.62
C GLU A 495 8.72 1.65 -34.39
N GLU A 496 9.80 2.11 -33.73
CA GLU A 496 11.16 2.19 -34.30
C GLU A 496 11.73 0.82 -34.69
N VAL A 497 11.39 -0.25 -33.95
CA VAL A 497 11.76 -1.63 -34.31
C VAL A 497 11.03 -2.12 -35.56
N GLY A 498 9.97 -1.44 -35.99
CA GLY A 498 9.23 -1.70 -37.22
C GLY A 498 7.83 -2.29 -37.00
N PHE A 499 7.23 -2.11 -35.82
CA PHE A 499 5.84 -2.48 -35.58
C PHE A 499 4.90 -1.34 -35.93
N ASP A 500 3.82 -1.63 -36.64
CA ASP A 500 2.70 -0.70 -36.75
C ASP A 500 1.93 -0.59 -35.41
N LYS A 501 1.24 0.53 -35.21
CA LYS A 501 0.50 0.84 -33.98
C LYS A 501 -0.48 -0.27 -33.54
N GLU A 502 -1.17 -0.91 -34.49
CA GLU A 502 -2.12 -1.99 -34.20
C GLU A 502 -1.37 -3.27 -33.76
N SER A 503 -0.23 -3.57 -34.38
CA SER A 503 0.67 -4.64 -33.95
C SER A 503 1.25 -4.38 -32.57
N VAL A 504 1.64 -3.15 -32.24
CA VAL A 504 2.07 -2.78 -30.88
C VAL A 504 0.95 -3.03 -29.88
N GLY A 505 -0.28 -2.60 -30.19
CA GLY A 505 -1.45 -2.88 -29.35
C GLY A 505 -1.67 -4.38 -29.11
N ARG A 506 -1.54 -5.23 -30.15
CA ARG A 506 -1.62 -6.69 -30.01
C ARG A 506 -0.50 -7.29 -29.15
N ILE A 507 0.72 -6.79 -29.30
CA ILE A 507 1.89 -7.23 -28.53
C ILE A 507 1.68 -6.92 -27.05
N ILE A 508 1.33 -5.67 -26.73
CA ILE A 508 1.09 -5.22 -25.35
C ILE A 508 -0.13 -5.91 -24.75
N ALA A 509 -1.20 -6.14 -25.52
CA ALA A 509 -2.37 -6.87 -25.04
C ALA A 509 -2.06 -8.32 -24.63
N ARG A 510 -1.10 -8.95 -25.32
CA ARG A 510 -0.67 -10.32 -25.04
C ARG A 510 0.37 -10.41 -23.93
N CYS A 511 1.30 -9.46 -23.87
CA CYS A 511 2.39 -9.42 -22.91
C CYS A 511 2.56 -7.99 -22.37
N PRO A 512 1.69 -7.56 -21.43
CA PRO A 512 1.70 -6.19 -20.94
C PRO A 512 2.99 -5.86 -20.18
N GLU A 513 3.69 -6.86 -19.66
CA GLU A 513 4.91 -6.67 -18.87
C GLU A 513 6.01 -5.96 -19.66
N ILE A 514 5.99 -6.05 -20.99
CA ILE A 514 6.90 -5.32 -21.89
C ILE A 514 6.88 -3.81 -21.57
N SER A 515 5.70 -3.25 -21.29
CA SER A 515 5.53 -1.82 -21.01
C SER A 515 6.15 -1.36 -19.70
N ALA A 516 6.42 -2.28 -18.76
CA ALA A 516 7.06 -1.97 -17.48
C ALA A 516 8.59 -2.25 -17.49
N THR A 517 9.17 -2.59 -18.65
CA THR A 517 10.60 -2.93 -18.76
C THR A 517 11.45 -1.78 -19.28
N SER A 518 12.71 -1.72 -18.82
CA SER A 518 13.67 -0.72 -19.31
C SER A 518 14.09 -0.99 -20.76
N ILE A 519 13.93 0.02 -21.62
CA ILE A 519 14.30 -0.04 -23.04
C ILE A 519 15.79 -0.38 -23.20
N GLU A 520 16.67 0.42 -22.61
CA GLU A 520 18.13 0.27 -22.76
C GLU A 520 18.67 -0.98 -22.07
N LYS A 521 18.28 -1.21 -20.81
CA LYS A 521 18.88 -2.28 -20.00
C LYS A 521 18.32 -3.67 -20.34
N THR A 522 17.12 -3.74 -20.92
CA THR A 522 16.38 -5.00 -21.09
C THR A 522 15.97 -5.22 -22.54
N LEU A 523 15.11 -4.36 -23.11
CA LEU A 523 14.52 -4.63 -24.43
C LEU A 523 15.58 -4.68 -25.53
N LYS A 524 16.45 -3.67 -25.64
CA LYS A 524 17.53 -3.64 -26.65
C LYS A 524 18.45 -4.85 -26.55
N ARG A 525 18.91 -5.20 -25.34
CA ARG A 525 19.76 -6.38 -25.12
C ARG A 525 19.09 -7.69 -25.54
N LYS A 526 17.77 -7.80 -25.37
CA LYS A 526 17.02 -8.98 -25.82
C LYS A 526 16.89 -9.04 -27.34
N LEU A 527 16.70 -7.90 -28.00
CA LEU A 527 16.76 -7.82 -29.46
C LEU A 527 18.15 -8.21 -29.99
N GLU A 528 19.22 -7.68 -29.37
CA GLU A 528 20.61 -8.03 -29.69
C GLU A 528 20.89 -9.51 -29.47
N PHE A 529 20.38 -10.10 -28.39
CA PHE A 529 20.48 -11.54 -28.15
C PHE A 529 19.82 -12.35 -29.26
N LEU A 530 18.59 -12.00 -29.67
CA LEU A 530 17.90 -12.67 -30.77
C LEU A 530 18.68 -12.57 -32.10
N ILE A 531 19.32 -11.42 -32.34
CA ILE A 531 20.20 -11.24 -33.50
C ILE A 531 21.45 -12.12 -33.38
N SER A 532 22.05 -12.20 -32.19
CA SER A 532 23.26 -12.99 -31.94
C SER A 532 23.07 -14.49 -32.15
N ILE A 533 21.85 -15.01 -31.95
CA ILE A 533 21.51 -16.42 -32.20
C ILE A 533 21.10 -16.68 -33.67
N GLY A 534 21.23 -15.67 -34.54
CA GLY A 534 21.05 -15.78 -35.98
C GLY A 534 19.69 -15.30 -36.53
N VAL A 535 18.79 -14.78 -35.70
CA VAL A 535 17.52 -14.21 -36.20
C VAL A 535 17.82 -12.90 -36.93
N SER A 536 17.55 -12.84 -38.23
CA SER A 536 17.82 -11.62 -39.01
C SER A 536 16.94 -10.47 -38.55
N LYS A 537 17.45 -9.23 -38.65
CA LYS A 537 16.70 -8.00 -38.33
C LYS A 537 15.37 -7.91 -39.08
N THR A 538 15.30 -8.44 -40.30
CA THR A 538 14.08 -8.49 -41.12
C THR A 538 13.02 -9.46 -40.61
N HIS A 539 13.43 -10.57 -39.98
CA HIS A 539 12.51 -11.56 -39.40
C HIS A 539 12.14 -11.26 -37.95
N LEU A 540 12.89 -10.38 -37.29
CA LEU A 540 12.71 -10.04 -35.88
C LEU A 540 11.30 -9.50 -35.56
N PRO A 541 10.71 -8.54 -36.32
CA PRO A 541 9.34 -8.11 -36.06
C PRO A 541 8.32 -9.25 -36.19
N ARG A 542 8.47 -10.10 -37.21
CA ARG A 542 7.57 -11.26 -37.40
C ARG A 542 7.67 -12.25 -36.23
N ALA A 543 8.88 -12.49 -35.74
CA ALA A 543 9.13 -13.41 -34.64
C ALA A 543 8.48 -12.92 -33.33
N ILE A 544 8.75 -11.66 -32.97
CA ILE A 544 8.22 -11.02 -31.77
C ILE A 544 6.69 -10.88 -31.86
N LYS A 545 6.14 -10.51 -33.01
CA LYS A 545 4.68 -10.43 -33.19
C LYS A 545 3.97 -11.76 -32.91
N LYS A 546 4.60 -12.89 -33.27
CA LYS A 546 4.07 -14.24 -32.99
C LYS A 546 4.28 -14.68 -31.54
N TYR A 547 5.37 -14.25 -30.92
CA TYR A 547 5.72 -14.65 -29.55
C TYR A 547 6.40 -13.49 -28.79
N PRO A 548 5.61 -12.49 -28.32
CA PRO A 548 6.11 -11.35 -27.55
C PRO A 548 6.90 -11.73 -26.29
N GLU A 549 6.61 -12.91 -25.74
CA GLU A 549 7.21 -13.47 -24.54
C GLU A 549 8.74 -13.61 -24.64
N LEU A 550 9.31 -13.60 -25.87
CA LEU A 550 10.74 -13.48 -26.11
C LEU A 550 11.36 -12.23 -25.47
N LEU A 551 10.61 -11.12 -25.39
CA LEU A 551 11.08 -9.85 -24.84
C LEU A 551 11.01 -9.78 -23.30
N VAL A 552 10.36 -10.74 -22.65
CA VAL A 552 10.27 -10.80 -21.17
C VAL A 552 11.00 -12.01 -20.59
N SER A 553 11.23 -13.06 -21.39
CA SER A 553 12.02 -14.23 -21.01
C SER A 553 13.48 -13.91 -20.67
N ASP A 554 14.09 -14.70 -19.79
CA ASP A 554 15.53 -14.65 -19.48
C ASP A 554 16.34 -15.34 -20.61
N PRO A 555 17.26 -14.62 -21.28
CA PRO A 555 18.04 -15.19 -22.36
C PRO A 555 18.88 -16.39 -21.95
N HIS A 556 19.51 -16.35 -20.77
CA HIS A 556 20.50 -17.33 -20.33
C HIS A 556 19.87 -18.52 -19.61
N LYS A 557 18.81 -18.28 -18.82
CA LYS A 557 18.11 -19.33 -18.06
C LYS A 557 17.04 -20.03 -18.88
N THR A 558 16.45 -19.34 -19.87
CA THR A 558 15.28 -19.86 -20.58
C THR A 558 15.59 -20.17 -22.04
N LEU A 559 16.05 -19.17 -22.81
CA LEU A 559 16.17 -19.32 -24.27
C LEU A 559 17.41 -20.13 -24.67
N LEU A 560 18.56 -19.83 -24.08
CA LEU A 560 19.84 -20.46 -24.43
C LEU A 560 19.88 -21.98 -24.18
N PRO A 561 19.34 -22.53 -23.07
CA PRO A 561 19.29 -23.98 -22.87
C PRO A 561 18.52 -24.71 -23.97
N ARG A 562 17.42 -24.11 -24.46
CA ARG A 562 16.62 -24.68 -25.55
C ARG A 562 17.37 -24.67 -26.88
N ILE A 563 18.07 -23.58 -27.17
CA ILE A 563 18.93 -23.47 -28.36
C ILE A 563 20.08 -24.49 -28.29
N ARG A 564 20.73 -24.63 -27.12
CA ARG A 564 21.80 -25.62 -26.90
C ARG A 564 21.30 -27.05 -27.10
N TYR A 565 20.11 -27.37 -26.59
CA TYR A 565 19.49 -28.67 -26.78
C TYR A 565 19.25 -28.98 -28.28
N LEU A 566 18.66 -28.05 -29.03
CA LEU A 566 18.45 -28.21 -30.47
C LEU A 566 19.77 -28.40 -31.23
N ARG A 567 20.83 -27.69 -30.81
CA ARG A 567 22.18 -27.83 -31.37
C ARG A 567 22.79 -29.21 -31.07
N GLN A 568 22.67 -29.69 -29.84
CA GLN A 568 23.15 -31.02 -29.44
C GLN A 568 22.46 -32.14 -30.22
N ARG A 569 21.21 -31.94 -30.65
CA ARG A 569 20.47 -32.88 -31.49
C ARG A 569 20.89 -32.85 -32.98
N GLY A 570 21.78 -31.93 -33.38
CA GLY A 570 22.35 -31.89 -34.73
C GLY A 570 21.80 -30.80 -35.64
N LEU A 571 21.02 -29.84 -35.11
CA LEU A 571 20.55 -28.68 -35.86
C LEU A 571 21.61 -27.57 -35.86
N SER A 572 21.88 -26.98 -37.03
CA SER A 572 22.82 -25.86 -37.13
C SER A 572 22.22 -24.56 -36.58
N GLU A 573 23.06 -23.55 -36.31
CA GLU A 573 22.56 -22.24 -35.89
C GLU A 573 21.64 -21.60 -36.94
N ARG A 574 21.94 -21.80 -38.23
CA ARG A 574 21.09 -21.34 -39.34
C ARG A 574 19.73 -22.03 -39.33
N ASP A 575 19.70 -23.34 -39.06
CA ASP A 575 18.46 -24.10 -38.97
C ASP A 575 17.59 -23.58 -37.83
N ILE A 576 18.17 -23.43 -36.64
CA ILE A 576 17.47 -22.93 -35.46
C ILE A 576 16.97 -21.50 -35.70
N ALA A 577 17.79 -20.61 -36.26
CA ALA A 577 17.37 -19.25 -36.58
C ALA A 577 16.20 -19.22 -37.57
N SER A 578 16.24 -20.05 -38.61
CA SER A 578 15.15 -20.21 -39.58
C SER A 578 13.86 -20.71 -38.90
N MET A 579 14.00 -21.68 -38.00
CA MET A 579 12.88 -22.21 -37.22
C MET A 579 12.27 -21.15 -36.31
N VAL A 580 13.08 -20.38 -35.59
CA VAL A 580 12.62 -19.30 -34.69
C VAL A 580 11.94 -18.18 -35.46
N GLY A 581 12.45 -17.79 -36.63
CA GLY A 581 11.82 -16.78 -37.48
C GLY A 581 10.46 -17.21 -38.03
N ARG A 582 10.28 -18.51 -38.30
CA ARG A 582 9.01 -19.09 -38.78
C ARG A 582 8.02 -19.37 -37.64
N PHE A 583 8.49 -19.90 -36.52
CA PHE A 583 7.70 -20.31 -35.36
C PHE A 583 8.44 -20.02 -34.04
N SER A 584 8.37 -18.77 -33.61
CA SER A 584 9.00 -18.29 -32.38
C SER A 584 8.53 -18.96 -31.09
N PRO A 585 7.26 -19.43 -30.95
CA PRO A 585 6.82 -20.17 -29.76
C PRO A 585 7.61 -21.46 -29.48
N LEU A 586 8.39 -21.97 -30.45
CA LEU A 586 9.34 -23.07 -30.24
C LEU A 586 10.21 -22.88 -28.99
N LEU A 587 10.67 -21.64 -28.76
CA LEU A 587 11.53 -21.31 -27.62
C LEU A 587 10.76 -21.17 -26.29
N GLY A 588 9.43 -21.26 -26.31
CA GLY A 588 8.61 -21.36 -25.10
C GLY A 588 8.52 -22.79 -24.57
N TYR A 589 8.65 -23.80 -25.43
CA TYR A 589 8.39 -25.20 -25.07
C TYR A 589 9.41 -25.78 -24.09
N SER A 590 8.91 -26.61 -23.16
CA SER A 590 9.75 -27.39 -22.24
C SER A 590 10.60 -28.38 -23.02
N ILE A 591 11.88 -28.50 -22.65
CA ILE A 591 12.79 -29.46 -23.26
C ILE A 591 12.29 -30.88 -22.99
N GLU A 592 12.02 -31.21 -21.73
CA GLU A 592 11.69 -32.57 -21.30
C GLU A 592 10.28 -33.01 -21.70
N GLU A 593 9.31 -32.09 -21.67
CA GLU A 593 7.90 -32.46 -21.84
C GLU A 593 7.43 -32.34 -23.29
N VAL A 594 8.12 -31.53 -24.11
CA VAL A 594 7.65 -31.19 -25.46
C VAL A 594 8.74 -31.40 -26.50
N LEU A 595 9.90 -30.72 -26.39
CA LEU A 595 10.90 -30.76 -27.46
C LEU A 595 11.54 -32.14 -27.58
N ARG A 596 11.91 -32.78 -26.47
CA ARG A 596 12.56 -34.09 -26.45
C ARG A 596 11.64 -35.21 -26.92
N PRO A 597 10.44 -35.42 -26.34
CA PRO A 597 9.55 -36.48 -26.79
C PRO A 597 9.20 -36.36 -28.27
N LYS A 598 9.02 -35.13 -28.80
CA LYS A 598 8.70 -34.91 -30.21
C LYS A 598 9.88 -35.21 -31.14
N LEU A 599 11.08 -34.76 -30.79
CA LEU A 599 12.26 -35.05 -31.60
C LEU A 599 12.63 -36.54 -31.56
N ASP A 600 12.48 -37.19 -30.40
CA ASP A 600 12.71 -38.63 -30.28
C ASP A 600 11.67 -39.43 -31.05
N PHE A 601 10.40 -39.05 -31.02
CA PHE A 601 9.38 -39.69 -31.84
C PHE A 601 9.69 -39.58 -33.34
N LEU A 602 10.03 -38.38 -33.81
CA LEU A 602 10.33 -38.17 -35.22
C LEU A 602 11.56 -38.96 -35.69
N VAL A 603 12.64 -38.95 -34.90
CA VAL A 603 13.90 -39.58 -35.29
C VAL A 603 13.88 -41.09 -35.05
N ASN A 604 13.35 -41.55 -33.92
CA ASN A 604 13.46 -42.95 -33.50
C ASN A 604 12.25 -43.81 -33.89
N ILE A 605 11.05 -43.23 -34.00
CA ILE A 605 9.82 -43.97 -34.33
C ILE A 605 9.45 -43.80 -35.81
N MET A 606 9.52 -42.58 -36.32
CA MET A 606 9.23 -42.32 -37.74
C MET A 606 10.45 -42.45 -38.66
N GLU A 607 11.64 -42.66 -38.09
CA GLU A 607 12.91 -42.79 -38.81
C GLU A 607 13.19 -41.60 -39.77
N LYS A 608 12.65 -40.42 -39.44
CA LYS A 608 12.84 -39.21 -40.25
C LYS A 608 14.13 -38.50 -39.89
N PRO A 609 14.82 -37.89 -40.87
CA PRO A 609 15.99 -37.08 -40.57
C PRO A 609 15.61 -35.86 -39.74
N ILE A 610 16.43 -35.51 -38.75
CA ILE A 610 16.14 -34.38 -37.86
C ILE A 610 15.98 -33.04 -38.60
N LYS A 611 16.61 -32.91 -39.77
CA LYS A 611 16.50 -31.72 -40.64
C LYS A 611 15.08 -31.46 -41.14
N GLU A 612 14.22 -32.48 -41.22
CA GLU A 612 12.82 -32.31 -41.65
C GLU A 612 12.08 -31.33 -40.73
N VAL A 613 12.44 -31.28 -39.43
CA VAL A 613 11.86 -30.36 -38.44
C VAL A 613 12.07 -28.89 -38.81
N VAL A 614 13.15 -28.59 -39.53
CA VAL A 614 13.46 -27.23 -39.95
C VAL A 614 12.36 -26.70 -40.85
N ASP A 615 11.83 -27.52 -41.75
CA ASP A 615 10.79 -27.10 -42.69
C ASP A 615 9.44 -26.83 -42.05
N TYR A 616 9.22 -27.43 -40.88
CA TYR A 616 7.95 -27.39 -40.17
C TYR A 616 8.15 -27.16 -38.66
N PRO A 617 8.57 -25.94 -38.28
CA PRO A 617 8.99 -25.64 -36.92
C PRO A 617 7.84 -25.64 -35.90
N SER A 618 6.61 -25.42 -36.38
CA SER A 618 5.36 -25.62 -35.64
C SER A 618 5.22 -27.06 -35.11
N LEU A 619 5.97 -28.02 -35.68
CA LEU A 619 5.90 -29.47 -35.50
C LEU A 619 4.51 -30.07 -35.80
N LYS A 620 3.43 -29.30 -35.66
CA LYS A 620 2.06 -29.56 -36.12
C LYS A 620 1.94 -29.44 -37.64
N ASP A 621 2.69 -28.51 -38.24
CA ASP A 621 2.63 -28.27 -39.69
C ASP A 621 3.37 -29.35 -40.51
N MET A 622 4.15 -30.25 -39.87
CA MET A 622 4.89 -31.34 -40.54
C MET A 622 4.01 -32.29 -41.35
N LEU A 623 2.73 -32.37 -41.02
CA LEU A 623 1.91 -33.52 -41.40
C LEU A 623 0.64 -33.07 -42.13
N GLY A 624 0.84 -32.37 -43.25
CA GLY A 624 -0.19 -32.28 -44.26
C GLY A 624 -0.60 -33.68 -44.73
N LYS A 625 -1.73 -34.18 -44.19
CA LYS A 625 -2.48 -35.43 -44.49
C LYS A 625 -2.13 -36.66 -43.63
N ASN A 626 -2.57 -36.67 -42.37
CA ASN A 626 -3.16 -37.79 -41.60
C ASN A 626 -3.08 -37.49 -40.07
N ASP A 627 -3.78 -36.44 -39.64
CA ASP A 627 -3.61 -35.74 -38.35
C ASP A 627 -4.03 -36.59 -37.11
N GLU A 628 -4.90 -37.59 -37.29
CA GLU A 628 -5.44 -38.40 -36.18
C GLU A 628 -4.50 -39.55 -35.77
N GLU A 629 -3.96 -40.31 -36.72
CA GLU A 629 -3.09 -41.46 -36.41
C GLU A 629 -1.80 -41.06 -35.71
N PHE A 630 -1.19 -39.93 -36.11
CA PHE A 630 -0.01 -39.41 -35.43
C PHE A 630 -0.35 -38.83 -34.06
N SER A 631 -1.44 -38.07 -33.93
CA SER A 631 -1.84 -37.54 -32.62
C SER A 631 -2.09 -38.69 -31.65
N VAL A 632 -2.75 -39.76 -32.10
CA VAL A 632 -2.93 -40.99 -31.32
C VAL A 632 -1.60 -41.70 -31.04
N ALA A 633 -0.72 -41.87 -32.04
CA ALA A 633 0.58 -42.53 -31.86
C ALA A 633 1.53 -41.75 -30.93
N PHE A 634 1.57 -40.43 -31.06
CA PHE A 634 2.36 -39.54 -30.20
C PHE A 634 1.78 -39.45 -28.79
N LEU A 635 0.45 -39.38 -28.63
CA LEU A 635 -0.18 -39.44 -27.31
C LEU A 635 0.02 -40.81 -26.66
N ASN A 636 -0.03 -41.90 -27.43
CA ASN A 636 0.27 -43.25 -26.96
C ASN A 636 1.74 -43.40 -26.57
N TYR A 637 2.67 -42.85 -27.36
CA TYR A 637 4.09 -42.78 -27.01
C TYR A 637 4.33 -41.98 -25.74
N LYS A 638 3.70 -40.81 -25.61
CA LYS A 638 3.80 -39.99 -24.39
C LYS A 638 3.30 -40.76 -23.16
N ARG A 639 2.16 -41.46 -23.28
CA ARG A 639 1.58 -42.29 -22.22
C ARG A 639 2.48 -43.47 -21.84
N THR A 640 3.10 -44.14 -22.81
CA THR A 640 4.03 -45.26 -22.55
C THR A 640 5.39 -44.80 -22.02
N ALA A 641 5.91 -43.68 -22.50
CA ALA A 641 7.14 -43.07 -21.99
C ALA A 641 6.99 -42.53 -20.55
N GLU A 642 5.78 -42.12 -20.14
CA GLU A 642 5.46 -41.77 -18.75
C GLU A 642 5.45 -43.00 -17.83
N HIS A 643 5.05 -44.18 -18.31
CA HIS A 643 5.08 -45.45 -17.54
C HIS A 643 6.45 -46.12 -17.45
N LEU A 644 7.40 -45.75 -18.31
CA LEU A 644 8.78 -46.27 -18.31
C LEU A 644 9.75 -45.39 -17.51
N ARG A 645 9.29 -44.27 -16.92
CA ARG A 645 10.12 -43.51 -15.98
C ARG A 645 10.21 -44.27 -14.66
N PRO A 646 11.42 -44.56 -14.15
CA PRO A 646 11.55 -45.12 -12.81
C PRO A 646 10.91 -44.14 -11.81
N PRO A 647 10.24 -44.63 -10.75
CA PRO A 647 9.72 -43.76 -9.71
C PRO A 647 10.88 -42.98 -9.10
N THR A 648 10.73 -41.65 -9.07
CA THR A 648 11.69 -40.70 -8.47
C THR A 648 11.73 -40.85 -6.96
#